data_AF-A3XIL2-F1
#
_entry.id   AF-A3XIL2-F1
#
_cell.length_a   1.000
_cell.length_b   1.000
_cell.length_c   1.000
_cell.angle_alpha   90.00
_cell.angle_beta   90.00
_cell.angle_gamma   90.00
#
_symmetry.space_group_name_H-M   'P 1'
#
loop_
_entity.id
_entity.type
_entity.pdbx_description
1 polymer ?
#
loop_
_entity_poly.entity_id
_entity_poly.type
_entity_poly.pdbx_seq_one_letter_code
_entity_poly.pdbx_strand_id
1 'polypeptide(L)'
;MTVATNAWFTKYFTDYTYDEMFTPDLSVKEDWQELLENFKRIGIDGLTQRQNDINWLLEENGVTYNVYNDPNGLNRPWNLNVVPFILKANEWQKIEKGLKQRAHLLDLVLKDIYGERKLIKEGIVPHEVIYGHRGFLRQCDKIQYKIDKHLLLYAADLARGTDGRMWVVNDRSQAPSGMGYALENRSTANRVLADIFGEMNIKRLSEFFKEFNELLLEASPDKVENPNIVILTPGSHNETYFEHAYLASFLGYPLVQGNDLVVRDGFLFMKSLKGLKKVHVVLRRVDDIFTDPLELREDSHLGVAGLLDVVRRQNVAVVNPIGSGVLENPGLIPFMPAICKYFLKEDLQLPQIASWWCGQEKEKDYVLKNLANLVIKPIDRTNREHIHFGSQMSTEELEALRKEILKKPYHFVAQERISFSTAPNYSKGTFEPRNMVARTFTIAGKSGYNVMPGGLVRVAPERGKLRVSNQRGGTSKDFWIIGDLKSEETANYSWNRRSAVSVSGLDDLPSLTAENLYWAGRYVGRTLVNARFLRMVLKQMNAPEAESNQQTCSVKMNILYKAVTQMTGTYPGFMEKSKNGTYAMDNPLKEMMAVVLDRNKIGSLANSMMMFSNSYYSIRNLWSSDMWRVFENIQKLWRNLENEKQITVNKMIKTLNQLITRLIAFMGLIEESIMVDQGLLLYFIGLQLEQSMLTITKCRSLLVIKQSGQTEYEVLESLLSSHESLNIYRYSYRSYIRVEPVISLLLMDLKYPRSLAFQLGRLQKDIARLPHSQKSDALMDYEKKVFEAFSKLRLASSEALAQTQDDQGNIREHLDALLESLSDLLFSASQSISNTYFNHTYKQSQLVDQNFPL
;
A
#
# COMPACT_ATOMS: atom_id res chain seq x y z
N MET A 1 16.60 -21.28 -40.54
CA MET A 1 17.75 -21.56 -39.63
C MET A 1 17.23 -22.44 -38.52
N THR A 2 17.72 -23.67 -38.41
CA THR A 2 17.33 -24.61 -37.36
C THR A 2 17.94 -24.17 -36.03
N VAL A 3 17.13 -24.18 -34.96
CA VAL A 3 17.46 -23.74 -33.59
C VAL A 3 18.65 -24.47 -32.95
N ALA A 4 19.06 -25.60 -33.54
CA ALA A 4 20.16 -26.44 -33.08
C ALA A 4 21.55 -25.77 -33.02
N THR A 5 21.74 -24.56 -33.57
CA THR A 5 23.03 -23.85 -33.57
C THR A 5 23.12 -22.63 -32.66
N ASN A 6 22.05 -22.21 -31.97
CA ASN A 6 22.11 -21.06 -31.06
C ASN A 6 22.33 -21.50 -29.61
N ALA A 7 23.52 -21.20 -29.06
CA ALA A 7 23.94 -21.57 -27.71
C ALA A 7 23.00 -21.10 -26.58
N TRP A 8 22.13 -20.12 -26.83
CA TRP A 8 21.21 -19.58 -25.83
C TRP A 8 20.02 -20.49 -25.52
N PHE A 9 19.65 -21.37 -26.46
CA PHE A 9 18.43 -22.19 -26.38
C PHE A 9 18.71 -23.70 -26.24
N THR A 10 19.97 -24.09 -26.06
CA THR A 10 20.38 -25.51 -25.99
C THR A 10 19.69 -26.30 -24.88
N LYS A 11 19.26 -25.63 -23.79
CA LYS A 11 18.51 -26.23 -22.66
C LYS A 11 17.03 -25.86 -22.63
N TYR A 12 16.55 -25.16 -23.66
CA TYR A 12 15.19 -24.61 -23.71
C TYR A 12 14.17 -25.74 -23.94
N PHE A 13 14.43 -26.68 -24.87
CA PHE A 13 13.46 -27.73 -25.24
C PHE A 13 13.77 -29.05 -24.53
N THR A 14 13.00 -29.40 -23.51
CA THR A 14 13.01 -30.76 -22.92
C THR A 14 11.64 -31.40 -22.86
N ASP A 15 10.56 -30.60 -22.93
CA ASP A 15 9.17 -31.06 -22.81
C ASP A 15 8.35 -30.38 -23.91
N TYR A 16 7.66 -31.14 -24.75
CA TYR A 16 6.92 -30.61 -25.91
C TYR A 16 5.53 -30.09 -25.50
N THR A 17 5.40 -28.77 -25.41
CA THR A 17 4.12 -28.02 -25.39
C THR A 17 4.18 -26.87 -26.40
N TYR A 18 3.05 -26.26 -26.75
CA TYR A 18 3.03 -25.08 -27.64
C TYR A 18 3.89 -23.95 -27.04
N ASP A 19 4.82 -23.38 -27.82
CA ASP A 19 5.67 -22.27 -27.39
C ASP A 19 5.32 -20.99 -28.15
N GLU A 20 5.42 -19.85 -27.50
CA GLU A 20 5.06 -18.55 -28.08
C GLU A 20 6.13 -18.07 -29.08
N MET A 21 7.40 -18.38 -28.87
CA MET A 21 8.51 -17.96 -29.72
C MET A 21 8.83 -18.97 -30.84
N PHE A 22 8.69 -20.27 -30.55
CA PHE A 22 9.06 -21.34 -31.48
C PHE A 22 7.84 -22.04 -32.08
N THR A 23 7.97 -22.45 -33.34
CA THR A 23 7.04 -23.36 -34.01
C THR A 23 7.31 -24.82 -33.59
N PRO A 24 6.39 -25.76 -33.90
CA PRO A 24 6.61 -27.18 -33.62
C PRO A 24 7.86 -27.79 -34.27
N ASP A 25 8.29 -27.26 -35.43
CA ASP A 25 9.53 -27.65 -36.13
C ASP A 25 10.79 -26.99 -35.54
N LEU A 26 10.67 -26.30 -34.40
CA LEU A 26 11.74 -25.55 -33.75
C LEU A 26 12.33 -24.47 -34.68
N SER A 27 11.49 -23.80 -35.47
CA SER A 27 11.85 -22.54 -36.13
C SER A 27 11.29 -21.35 -35.35
N VAL A 28 11.88 -20.17 -35.50
CA VAL A 28 11.43 -18.96 -34.79
C VAL A 28 10.25 -18.38 -35.54
N LYS A 29 9.12 -18.19 -34.85
CA LYS A 29 7.94 -17.53 -35.42
C LYS A 29 8.29 -16.14 -35.91
N GLU A 30 7.70 -15.74 -37.04
CA GLU A 30 7.96 -14.46 -37.71
C GLU A 30 7.90 -13.28 -36.74
N ASP A 31 6.87 -13.24 -35.88
CA ASP A 31 6.60 -12.19 -34.90
C ASP A 31 7.72 -12.00 -33.86
N TRP A 32 8.56 -13.03 -33.68
CA TRP A 32 9.68 -13.04 -32.72
C TRP A 32 11.05 -12.87 -33.37
N GLN A 33 11.14 -12.91 -34.71
CA GLN A 33 12.43 -12.86 -35.42
C GLN A 33 13.15 -11.54 -35.16
N GLU A 34 12.46 -10.41 -35.31
CA GLU A 34 13.04 -9.09 -35.09
C GLU A 34 13.51 -8.90 -33.64
N LEU A 35 12.70 -9.32 -32.66
CA LEU A 35 13.11 -9.26 -31.25
C LEU A 35 14.34 -10.14 -31.00
N LEU A 36 14.39 -11.33 -31.58
CA LEU A 36 15.53 -12.24 -31.43
C LEU A 36 16.81 -11.67 -32.06
N GLU A 37 16.73 -11.07 -33.25
CA GLU A 37 17.89 -10.40 -33.87
C GLU A 37 18.39 -9.23 -33.02
N ASN A 38 17.47 -8.46 -32.43
CA ASN A 38 17.81 -7.41 -31.47
C ASN A 38 18.51 -7.95 -30.23
N PHE A 39 17.99 -9.03 -29.65
CA PHE A 39 18.66 -9.70 -28.54
C PHE A 39 20.04 -10.22 -28.93
N LYS A 40 20.20 -10.86 -30.10
CA LYS A 40 21.50 -11.31 -30.61
C LYS A 40 22.51 -10.16 -30.74
N ARG A 41 22.09 -9.02 -31.26
CA ARG A 41 22.91 -7.80 -31.37
C ARG A 41 23.37 -7.29 -30.01
N ILE A 42 22.53 -7.39 -29.00
CA ILE A 42 22.80 -6.98 -27.62
C ILE A 42 23.75 -7.95 -26.89
N GLY A 43 23.61 -9.25 -27.17
CA GLY A 43 24.37 -10.30 -26.48
C GLY A 43 23.88 -10.61 -25.06
N ILE A 44 24.41 -11.67 -24.46
CA ILE A 44 23.95 -12.16 -23.14
C ILE A 44 24.31 -11.21 -22.00
N ASP A 45 25.48 -10.58 -22.08
CA ASP A 45 25.94 -9.62 -21.08
C ASP A 45 25.08 -8.36 -21.11
N GLY A 46 24.72 -7.88 -22.32
CA GLY A 46 23.83 -6.74 -22.50
C GLY A 46 22.40 -7.02 -22.03
N LEU A 47 21.89 -8.25 -22.19
CA LEU A 47 20.60 -8.66 -21.63
C LEU A 47 20.64 -8.76 -20.10
N THR A 48 21.74 -9.27 -19.54
CA THR A 48 21.96 -9.32 -18.08
C THR A 48 21.98 -7.91 -17.50
N GLN A 49 22.69 -6.99 -18.17
CA GLN A 49 22.73 -5.59 -17.74
C GLN A 49 21.34 -4.97 -17.76
N ARG A 50 20.58 -5.12 -18.86
CA ARG A 50 19.19 -4.64 -18.94
C ARG A 50 18.26 -5.25 -17.89
N GLN A 51 18.41 -6.53 -17.59
CA GLN A 51 17.65 -7.17 -16.51
C GLN A 51 18.00 -6.56 -15.14
N ASN A 52 19.28 -6.25 -14.90
CA ASN A 52 19.71 -5.55 -13.69
C ASN A 52 19.16 -4.11 -13.63
N ASP A 53 19.15 -3.40 -14.77
CA ASP A 53 18.60 -2.05 -14.86
C ASP A 53 17.08 -2.03 -14.60
N ILE A 54 16.33 -3.04 -15.09
CA ILE A 54 14.91 -3.25 -14.76
C ILE A 54 14.73 -3.47 -13.26
N ASN A 55 15.52 -4.38 -12.66
CA ASN A 55 15.42 -4.69 -11.24
C ASN A 55 15.70 -3.44 -10.38
N TRP A 56 16.73 -2.68 -10.76
CA TRP A 56 17.09 -1.43 -10.10
C TRP A 56 15.97 -0.39 -10.22
N LEU A 57 15.41 -0.18 -11.41
CA LEU A 57 14.37 0.81 -11.65
C LEU A 57 13.07 0.48 -10.89
N LEU A 58 12.68 -0.80 -10.84
CA LEU A 58 11.50 -1.23 -10.07
C LEU A 58 11.70 -1.06 -8.56
N GLU A 59 12.92 -1.28 -8.06
CA GLU A 59 13.26 -1.04 -6.66
C GLU A 59 13.23 0.45 -6.32
N GLU A 60 13.80 1.31 -7.17
CA GLU A 60 13.77 2.77 -7.02
C GLU A 60 12.32 3.32 -7.06
N ASN A 61 11.48 2.79 -7.94
CA ASN A 61 10.07 3.14 -8.03
C ASN A 61 9.23 2.48 -6.91
N GLY A 62 9.82 1.56 -6.13
CA GLY A 62 9.16 0.87 -5.03
C GLY A 62 8.01 -0.04 -5.44
N VAL A 63 8.10 -0.66 -6.62
CA VAL A 63 7.03 -1.52 -7.14
C VAL A 63 6.98 -2.80 -6.32
N THR A 64 5.88 -3.00 -5.58
CA THR A 64 5.73 -4.13 -4.67
C THR A 64 4.44 -4.90 -4.93
N TYR A 65 4.42 -6.15 -4.45
CA TYR A 65 3.23 -6.98 -4.35
C TYR A 65 3.22 -7.67 -2.98
N ASN A 66 2.15 -7.47 -2.21
CA ASN A 66 2.13 -7.97 -0.84
C ASN A 66 1.73 -9.45 -0.80
N VAL A 67 2.59 -10.25 -0.17
CA VAL A 67 2.40 -11.69 -0.02
C VAL A 67 1.91 -11.94 1.40
N TYR A 68 0.74 -12.58 1.55
CA TYR A 68 0.22 -12.91 2.87
C TYR A 68 1.13 -13.96 3.53
N ASN A 69 1.47 -13.73 4.80
CA ASN A 69 2.30 -14.62 5.63
C ASN A 69 3.75 -14.84 5.15
N ASP A 70 4.36 -13.88 4.44
CA ASP A 70 5.78 -13.97 4.07
C ASP A 70 6.70 -13.68 5.29
N PRO A 71 7.59 -14.60 5.69
CA PRO A 71 8.53 -14.39 6.80
C PRO A 71 9.54 -13.26 6.54
N ASN A 72 9.74 -12.83 5.29
CA ASN A 72 10.68 -11.74 4.93
C ASN A 72 10.03 -10.34 4.92
N GLY A 73 8.74 -10.26 5.27
CA GLY A 73 7.98 -9.00 5.39
C GLY A 73 6.91 -8.82 4.32
N LEU A 74 6.04 -7.82 4.53
CA LEU A 74 4.83 -7.61 3.73
C LEU A 74 5.10 -7.22 2.27
N ASN A 75 6.25 -6.63 1.95
CA ASN A 75 6.49 -5.97 0.66
C ASN A 75 7.55 -6.71 -0.16
N ARG A 76 7.10 -7.64 -1.03
CA ARG A 76 7.99 -8.30 -1.99
C ARG A 76 8.19 -7.40 -3.22
N PRO A 77 9.43 -7.17 -3.68
CA PRO A 77 9.67 -6.45 -4.93
C PRO A 77 9.00 -7.14 -6.11
N TRP A 78 8.41 -6.34 -6.99
CA TRP A 78 7.87 -6.81 -8.25
C TRP A 78 8.99 -7.29 -9.18
N ASN A 79 8.76 -8.40 -9.87
CA ASN A 79 9.75 -8.99 -10.76
C ASN A 79 9.27 -8.88 -12.22
N LEU A 80 9.96 -8.09 -13.03
CA LEU A 80 9.70 -7.94 -14.46
C LEU A 80 10.85 -8.58 -15.26
N ASN A 81 10.51 -9.44 -16.20
CA ASN A 81 11.48 -10.03 -17.09
C ASN A 81 11.81 -9.09 -18.25
N VAL A 82 13.08 -9.04 -18.63
CA VAL A 82 13.56 -8.28 -19.80
C VAL A 82 12.95 -8.76 -21.12
N VAL A 83 12.50 -10.01 -21.20
CA VAL A 83 11.87 -10.57 -22.38
C VAL A 83 10.35 -10.28 -22.35
N PRO A 84 9.83 -9.46 -23.27
CA PRO A 84 8.39 -9.18 -23.34
C PRO A 84 7.61 -10.39 -23.87
N PHE A 85 6.29 -10.31 -23.78
CA PHE A 85 5.37 -11.18 -24.51
C PHE A 85 4.82 -10.40 -25.72
N ILE A 86 4.89 -11.00 -26.90
CA ILE A 86 4.56 -10.34 -28.18
C ILE A 86 3.34 -11.02 -28.82
N LEU A 87 2.44 -10.19 -29.38
CA LEU A 87 1.43 -10.61 -30.36
C LEU A 87 1.37 -9.62 -31.53
N LYS A 88 1.16 -10.12 -32.75
CA LYS A 88 0.85 -9.28 -33.92
C LYS A 88 -0.54 -8.66 -33.84
N ALA A 89 -0.69 -7.47 -34.41
CA ALA A 89 -1.95 -6.73 -34.44
C ALA A 89 -3.10 -7.51 -35.08
N ASN A 90 -2.83 -8.28 -36.14
CA ASN A 90 -3.87 -9.04 -36.85
C ASN A 90 -4.45 -10.18 -35.99
N GLU A 91 -3.62 -10.79 -35.15
CA GLU A 91 -4.10 -11.76 -34.16
C GLU A 91 -4.85 -11.04 -33.03
N TRP A 92 -4.28 -9.96 -32.52
CA TRP A 92 -4.87 -9.15 -31.45
C TRP A 92 -6.27 -8.63 -31.81
N GLN A 93 -6.51 -8.19 -33.04
CA GLN A 93 -7.82 -7.73 -33.50
C GLN A 93 -8.92 -8.79 -33.32
N LYS A 94 -8.60 -10.08 -33.54
CA LYS A 94 -9.55 -11.19 -33.32
C LYS A 94 -9.83 -11.38 -31.84
N ILE A 95 -8.78 -11.31 -31.02
CA ILE A 95 -8.89 -11.41 -29.55
C ILE A 95 -9.72 -10.25 -29.01
N GLU A 96 -9.41 -9.03 -29.44
CA GLU A 96 -10.11 -7.80 -29.09
C GLU A 96 -11.61 -7.89 -29.42
N LYS A 97 -11.98 -8.35 -30.62
CA LYS A 97 -13.38 -8.53 -31.01
C LYS A 97 -14.11 -9.48 -30.06
N GLY A 98 -13.48 -10.61 -29.73
CA GLY A 98 -14.06 -11.59 -28.82
C GLY A 98 -14.12 -11.11 -27.36
N LEU A 99 -13.15 -10.32 -26.89
CA LEU A 99 -13.20 -9.68 -25.58
C LEU A 99 -14.34 -8.67 -25.47
N LYS A 100 -14.60 -7.88 -26.54
CA LYS A 100 -15.74 -6.97 -26.61
C LYS A 100 -17.07 -7.72 -26.57
N GLN A 101 -17.21 -8.80 -27.34
CA GLN A 101 -18.41 -9.66 -27.31
C GLN A 101 -18.62 -10.22 -25.89
N ARG A 102 -17.55 -10.72 -25.27
CA ARG A 102 -17.60 -11.34 -23.94
C ARG A 102 -17.96 -10.36 -22.83
N ALA A 103 -17.38 -9.15 -22.84
CA ALA A 103 -17.74 -8.10 -21.90
C ALA A 103 -19.21 -7.69 -22.03
N HIS A 104 -19.71 -7.56 -23.27
CA HIS A 104 -21.12 -7.28 -23.53
C HIS A 104 -22.04 -8.41 -23.09
N LEU A 105 -21.67 -9.67 -23.36
CA LEU A 105 -22.44 -10.83 -22.91
C LEU A 105 -22.55 -10.87 -21.38
N LEU A 106 -21.44 -10.67 -20.67
CA LEU A 106 -21.42 -10.67 -19.20
C LEU A 106 -22.19 -9.48 -18.60
N ASP A 107 -22.22 -8.33 -19.27
CA ASP A 107 -23.11 -7.22 -18.89
C ASP A 107 -24.59 -7.61 -18.97
N LEU A 108 -25.00 -8.30 -20.04
CA LEU A 108 -26.37 -8.81 -20.18
C LEU A 108 -26.70 -9.87 -19.12
N VAL A 109 -25.75 -10.77 -18.82
CA VAL A 109 -25.90 -11.73 -17.71
C VAL A 109 -26.10 -11.00 -16.39
N LEU A 110 -25.28 -9.98 -16.09
CA LEU A 110 -25.37 -9.20 -14.86
C LEU A 110 -26.73 -8.50 -14.71
N LYS A 111 -27.22 -7.90 -15.80
CA LYS A 111 -28.55 -7.28 -15.86
C LYS A 111 -29.67 -8.28 -15.63
N ASP A 112 -29.56 -9.47 -16.23
CA ASP A 112 -30.60 -10.49 -16.14
C ASP A 112 -30.70 -11.08 -14.72
N ILE A 113 -29.58 -11.49 -14.13
CA ILE A 113 -29.57 -12.17 -12.82
C ILE A 113 -30.08 -11.28 -11.66
N TYR A 114 -29.84 -9.97 -11.73
CA TYR A 114 -30.38 -9.00 -10.76
C TYR A 114 -31.66 -8.31 -11.26
N GLY A 115 -32.19 -8.71 -12.42
CA GLY A 115 -33.37 -8.14 -13.06
C GLY A 115 -34.43 -9.20 -13.31
N GLU A 116 -34.76 -9.41 -14.59
CA GLU A 116 -35.88 -10.27 -15.01
C GLU A 116 -35.60 -11.78 -14.85
N ARG A 117 -34.33 -12.20 -14.79
CA ARG A 117 -33.86 -13.57 -14.60
C ARG A 117 -34.38 -14.55 -15.66
N LYS A 118 -34.39 -14.13 -16.92
CA LYS A 118 -34.80 -14.95 -18.07
C LYS A 118 -33.95 -16.19 -18.23
N LEU A 119 -32.63 -16.10 -18.00
CA LEU A 119 -31.73 -17.26 -18.09
C LEU A 119 -32.17 -18.40 -17.17
N ILE A 120 -32.69 -18.07 -15.99
CA ILE A 120 -33.19 -19.04 -15.01
C ILE A 120 -34.61 -19.48 -15.37
N LYS A 121 -35.51 -18.53 -15.66
CA LYS A 121 -36.93 -18.80 -15.97
C LYS A 121 -37.11 -19.69 -17.20
N GLU A 122 -36.25 -19.52 -18.20
CA GLU A 122 -36.29 -20.28 -19.46
C GLU A 122 -35.40 -21.53 -19.42
N GLY A 123 -34.78 -21.84 -18.27
CA GLY A 123 -33.99 -23.06 -18.09
C GLY A 123 -32.65 -23.09 -18.83
N ILE A 124 -32.12 -21.94 -19.25
CA ILE A 124 -30.79 -21.84 -19.88
C ILE A 124 -29.68 -22.05 -18.85
N VAL A 125 -29.85 -21.51 -17.65
CA VAL A 125 -28.92 -21.65 -16.53
C VAL A 125 -29.67 -22.20 -15.32
N PRO A 126 -29.20 -23.31 -14.71
CA PRO A 126 -29.77 -23.84 -13.48
C PRO A 126 -29.69 -22.82 -12.34
N HIS A 127 -30.77 -22.72 -11.56
CA HIS A 127 -30.89 -21.72 -10.50
C HIS A 127 -29.84 -21.89 -9.39
N GLU A 128 -29.36 -23.11 -9.16
CA GLU A 128 -28.33 -23.46 -8.18
C GLU A 128 -26.96 -22.85 -8.54
N VAL A 129 -26.67 -22.65 -9.83
CA VAL A 129 -25.43 -21.98 -10.27
C VAL A 129 -25.41 -20.53 -9.77
N ILE A 130 -26.55 -19.86 -9.72
CA ILE A 130 -26.66 -18.46 -9.28
C ILE A 130 -26.96 -18.37 -7.79
N TYR A 131 -28.08 -18.93 -7.33
CA TYR A 131 -28.57 -18.79 -5.95
C TYR A 131 -27.75 -19.60 -4.93
N GLY A 132 -27.06 -20.65 -5.36
CA GLY A 132 -26.13 -21.41 -4.52
C GLY A 132 -24.76 -20.75 -4.38
N HIS A 133 -24.44 -19.75 -5.20
CA HIS A 133 -23.15 -19.07 -5.22
C HIS A 133 -23.15 -17.87 -4.27
N ARG A 134 -22.18 -17.79 -3.36
CA ARG A 134 -22.11 -16.73 -2.32
C ARG A 134 -21.87 -15.33 -2.87
N GLY A 135 -21.35 -15.23 -4.09
CA GLY A 135 -21.22 -13.94 -4.80
C GLY A 135 -22.53 -13.35 -5.29
N PHE A 136 -23.63 -14.11 -5.32
CA PHE A 136 -24.96 -13.55 -5.62
C PHE A 136 -25.51 -12.83 -4.39
N LEU A 137 -25.53 -11.50 -4.43
CA LEU A 137 -25.96 -10.67 -3.32
C LEU A 137 -27.43 -10.31 -3.47
N ARG A 138 -28.31 -10.93 -2.69
CA ARG A 138 -29.77 -10.68 -2.74
C ARG A 138 -30.12 -9.20 -2.52
N GLN A 139 -29.32 -8.51 -1.74
CA GLN A 139 -29.41 -7.09 -1.44
C GLN A 139 -29.26 -6.22 -2.70
N CYS A 140 -28.62 -6.73 -3.76
CA CYS A 140 -28.41 -6.05 -5.03
C CYS A 140 -29.55 -6.28 -6.05
N ASP A 141 -30.61 -7.02 -5.68
CA ASP A 141 -31.73 -7.28 -6.59
C ASP A 141 -32.45 -5.98 -7.00
N LYS A 142 -32.72 -5.86 -8.30
CA LYS A 142 -33.46 -4.76 -8.93
C LYS A 142 -32.91 -3.35 -8.71
N ILE A 143 -31.64 -3.21 -8.31
CA ILE A 143 -30.98 -1.90 -8.26
C ILE A 143 -30.97 -1.29 -9.66
N GLN A 144 -31.47 -0.05 -9.76
CA GLN A 144 -31.51 0.70 -11.01
C GLN A 144 -30.26 1.56 -11.13
N TYR A 145 -29.66 1.60 -12.31
CA TYR A 145 -28.52 2.46 -12.63
C TYR A 145 -28.89 3.45 -13.74
N LYS A 146 -28.33 4.66 -13.70
CA LYS A 146 -28.57 5.68 -14.74
C LYS A 146 -27.76 5.44 -16.03
N ILE A 147 -26.77 4.56 -15.95
CA ILE A 147 -25.89 4.19 -17.05
C ILE A 147 -26.42 2.92 -17.72
N ASP A 148 -26.36 2.86 -19.05
CA ASP A 148 -26.84 1.71 -19.81
C ASP A 148 -25.99 0.46 -19.52
N LYS A 149 -24.66 0.56 -19.63
CA LYS A 149 -23.76 -0.56 -19.31
C LYS A 149 -23.56 -0.63 -17.80
N HIS A 150 -23.77 -1.80 -17.20
CA HIS A 150 -23.57 -2.04 -15.77
C HIS A 150 -22.16 -2.58 -15.49
N LEU A 151 -21.64 -3.48 -16.33
CA LEU A 151 -20.27 -3.99 -16.21
C LEU A 151 -19.28 -3.02 -16.86
N LEU A 152 -18.74 -2.09 -16.07
CA LEU A 152 -17.92 -0.99 -16.60
C LEU A 152 -16.45 -1.35 -16.82
N LEU A 153 -15.91 -2.25 -16.00
CA LEU A 153 -14.54 -2.72 -16.09
C LEU A 153 -14.53 -4.26 -16.07
N TYR A 154 -14.04 -4.88 -17.13
CA TYR A 154 -13.92 -6.32 -17.25
C TYR A 154 -12.46 -6.69 -17.47
N ALA A 155 -12.03 -7.84 -16.95
CA ALA A 155 -10.75 -8.43 -17.33
C ALA A 155 -10.88 -9.92 -17.61
N ALA A 156 -10.13 -10.39 -18.60
CA ALA A 156 -10.06 -11.80 -18.97
C ALA A 156 -8.62 -12.30 -18.77
N ASP A 157 -8.45 -13.38 -18.01
CA ASP A 157 -7.22 -14.16 -17.99
C ASP A 157 -7.21 -15.05 -19.24
N LEU A 158 -6.26 -14.82 -20.15
CA LEU A 158 -6.09 -15.54 -21.41
C LEU A 158 -4.86 -16.42 -21.39
N ALA A 159 -4.93 -17.57 -22.05
CA ALA A 159 -3.78 -18.42 -22.31
C ALA A 159 -3.98 -19.17 -23.63
N ARG A 160 -2.87 -19.48 -24.33
CA ARG A 160 -2.97 -20.18 -25.60
C ARG A 160 -3.03 -21.69 -25.38
N GLY A 161 -3.98 -22.34 -26.05
CA GLY A 161 -4.12 -23.79 -26.03
C GLY A 161 -3.13 -24.49 -26.96
N THR A 162 -3.13 -25.82 -26.93
CA THR A 162 -2.32 -26.65 -27.85
C THR A 162 -2.75 -26.52 -29.32
N ASP A 163 -3.98 -26.05 -29.56
CA ASP A 163 -4.53 -25.76 -30.88
C ASP A 163 -4.10 -24.39 -31.43
N GLY A 164 -3.27 -23.65 -30.70
CA GLY A 164 -2.76 -22.34 -31.09
C GLY A 164 -3.75 -21.20 -30.97
N ARG A 165 -5.01 -21.43 -30.54
CA ARG A 165 -5.99 -20.36 -30.29
C ARG A 165 -5.80 -19.77 -28.90
N MET A 166 -6.23 -18.52 -28.70
CA MET A 166 -6.28 -17.88 -27.38
C MET A 166 -7.59 -18.23 -26.67
N TRP A 167 -7.50 -18.79 -25.47
CA TRP A 167 -8.63 -19.25 -24.67
C TRP A 167 -8.85 -18.36 -23.46
N VAL A 168 -10.11 -18.14 -23.09
CA VAL A 168 -10.46 -17.49 -21.82
C VAL A 168 -10.36 -18.53 -20.69
N VAL A 169 -9.46 -18.29 -19.76
CA VAL A 169 -9.22 -19.12 -18.58
C VAL A 169 -10.10 -18.70 -17.42
N ASN A 170 -10.17 -17.39 -17.14
CA ASN A 170 -11.02 -16.83 -16.09
C ASN A 170 -11.56 -15.46 -16.47
N ASP A 171 -12.78 -15.20 -16.04
CA ASP A 171 -13.40 -13.89 -16.03
C ASP A 171 -13.14 -13.17 -14.70
N ARG A 172 -12.97 -11.84 -14.77
CA ARG A 172 -12.82 -10.93 -13.63
C ARG A 172 -13.71 -9.72 -13.81
N SER A 173 -14.65 -9.54 -12.90
CA SER A 173 -15.74 -8.55 -13.00
C SER A 173 -15.97 -7.77 -11.71
N GLN A 174 -15.33 -8.16 -10.60
CA GLN A 174 -15.53 -7.51 -9.32
C GLN A 174 -14.67 -6.25 -9.20
N ALA A 175 -13.38 -6.43 -8.92
CA ALA A 175 -12.37 -5.39 -8.85
C ALA A 175 -11.07 -5.89 -9.52
N PRO A 176 -11.06 -6.07 -10.86
CA PRO A 176 -9.93 -6.70 -11.55
C PRO A 176 -8.65 -5.87 -11.37
N SER A 177 -7.59 -6.53 -10.88
CA SER A 177 -6.27 -5.94 -10.72
C SER A 177 -5.29 -6.31 -11.83
N GLY A 178 -4.32 -5.44 -12.08
CA GLY A 178 -3.19 -5.61 -12.99
C GLY A 178 -2.96 -4.45 -13.96
N MET A 179 -3.87 -3.48 -14.09
CA MET A 179 -3.72 -2.36 -15.02
C MET A 179 -2.56 -1.43 -14.64
N GLY A 180 -2.42 -1.14 -13.34
CA GLY A 180 -1.32 -0.29 -12.86
C GLY A 180 0.03 -0.98 -13.03
N TYR A 181 0.10 -2.29 -12.77
CA TYR A 181 1.30 -3.08 -13.06
C TYR A 181 1.61 -3.16 -14.55
N ALA A 182 0.61 -3.29 -15.43
CA ALA A 182 0.83 -3.29 -16.88
C ALA A 182 1.40 -1.95 -17.37
N LEU A 183 0.88 -0.84 -16.85
CA LEU A 183 1.38 0.49 -17.16
C LEU A 183 2.81 0.70 -16.64
N GLU A 184 3.10 0.29 -15.41
CA GLU A 184 4.45 0.38 -14.84
C GLU A 184 5.45 -0.51 -15.59
N ASN A 185 5.07 -1.76 -15.91
CA ASN A 185 5.89 -2.65 -16.73
C ASN A 185 6.25 -2.01 -18.08
N ARG A 186 5.27 -1.38 -18.74
CA ARG A 186 5.49 -0.69 -20.02
C ARG A 186 6.44 0.49 -19.87
N SER A 187 6.27 1.29 -18.81
CA SER A 187 7.12 2.45 -18.52
C SER A 187 8.57 2.02 -18.26
N THR A 188 8.77 1.01 -17.40
CA THR A 188 10.09 0.45 -17.08
C THR A 188 10.74 -0.16 -18.33
N ALA A 189 10.02 -1.01 -19.07
CA ALA A 189 10.54 -1.66 -20.27
C ALA A 189 10.91 -0.65 -21.35
N ASN A 190 10.06 0.37 -21.59
CA ASN A 190 10.34 1.41 -22.58
C ASN A 190 11.61 2.20 -22.26
N ARG A 191 11.90 2.44 -20.97
CA ARG A 191 13.13 3.14 -20.54
C ARG A 191 14.38 2.29 -20.73
N VAL A 192 14.32 0.99 -20.41
CA VAL A 192 15.50 0.09 -20.46
C VAL A 192 15.74 -0.50 -21.85
N LEU A 193 14.69 -0.68 -22.64
CA LEU A 193 14.74 -1.28 -23.98
C LEU A 193 14.44 -0.23 -25.07
N ALA A 194 14.75 1.04 -24.84
CA ALA A 194 14.39 2.15 -25.72
C ALA A 194 14.83 1.95 -27.18
N ASP A 195 15.99 1.31 -27.39
CA ASP A 195 16.52 0.97 -28.71
C ASP A 195 15.63 -0.07 -29.43
N ILE A 196 15.17 -1.09 -28.71
CA ILE A 196 14.25 -2.11 -29.25
C ILE A 196 12.86 -1.51 -29.47
N PHE A 197 12.37 -0.69 -28.54
CA PHE A 197 11.06 -0.04 -28.63
C PHE A 197 10.92 0.88 -29.85
N GLY A 198 12.00 1.55 -30.27
CA GLY A 198 11.99 2.42 -31.44
C GLY A 198 11.96 1.66 -32.77
N GLU A 199 12.48 0.43 -32.78
CA GLU A 199 12.50 -0.46 -33.95
C GLU A 199 11.19 -1.24 -34.08
N MET A 200 10.68 -1.75 -32.96
CA MET A 200 9.45 -2.53 -32.92
C MET A 200 8.24 -1.61 -32.76
N ASN A 201 7.32 -1.63 -33.73
CA ASN A 201 6.14 -0.77 -33.76
C ASN A 201 5.07 -1.16 -32.71
N ILE A 202 5.35 -0.87 -31.44
CA ILE A 202 4.54 -1.29 -30.29
C ILE A 202 3.40 -0.30 -30.03
N LYS A 203 2.17 -0.81 -29.93
CA LYS A 203 0.99 0.01 -29.59
C LYS A 203 1.07 0.61 -28.18
N ARG A 204 0.67 1.87 -28.04
CA ARG A 204 0.67 2.62 -26.78
C ARG A 204 -0.54 2.26 -25.91
N LEU A 205 -0.36 2.33 -24.58
CA LEU A 205 -1.45 2.12 -23.60
C LEU A 205 -2.20 3.42 -23.25
N SER A 206 -1.67 4.57 -23.62
CA SER A 206 -2.16 5.90 -23.19
C SER A 206 -3.61 6.17 -23.58
N GLU A 207 -4.03 5.71 -24.77
CA GLU A 207 -5.40 5.91 -25.25
C GLU A 207 -6.41 5.17 -24.37
N PHE A 208 -6.16 3.91 -24.02
CA PHE A 208 -7.01 3.15 -23.11
C PHE A 208 -7.18 3.86 -21.76
N PHE A 209 -6.11 4.42 -21.19
CA PHE A 209 -6.20 5.12 -19.91
C PHE A 209 -6.92 6.47 -20.01
N LYS A 210 -6.81 7.15 -21.15
CA LYS A 210 -7.61 8.35 -21.43
C LYS A 210 -9.10 8.01 -21.46
N GLU A 211 -9.48 6.95 -22.18
CA GLU A 211 -10.86 6.46 -22.23
C GLU A 211 -11.35 5.95 -20.86
N PHE A 212 -10.47 5.32 -20.07
CA PHE A 212 -10.80 4.90 -18.71
C PHE A 212 -11.11 6.09 -17.80
N ASN A 213 -10.35 7.18 -17.93
CA ASN A 213 -10.63 8.42 -17.22
C ASN A 213 -11.94 9.06 -17.67
N GLU A 214 -12.22 9.07 -18.97
CA GLU A 214 -13.50 9.55 -19.52
C GLU A 214 -14.68 8.72 -19.02
N LEU A 215 -14.55 7.40 -18.93
CA LEU A 215 -15.56 6.52 -18.33
C LEU A 215 -15.87 6.91 -16.87
N LEU A 216 -14.84 7.19 -16.05
CA LEU A 216 -15.03 7.58 -14.66
C LEU A 216 -15.76 8.93 -14.52
N LEU A 217 -15.44 9.90 -15.39
CA LEU A 217 -16.14 11.18 -15.44
C LEU A 217 -17.60 11.01 -15.85
N GLU A 218 -17.87 10.17 -16.85
CA GLU A 218 -19.22 9.93 -17.38
C GLU A 218 -20.09 9.06 -16.48
N ALA A 219 -19.50 8.28 -15.57
CA ALA A 219 -20.24 7.44 -14.62
C ALA A 219 -21.04 8.26 -13.58
N SER A 220 -20.76 9.56 -13.42
CA SER A 220 -21.43 10.43 -12.44
C SER A 220 -22.96 10.46 -12.60
N PRO A 221 -23.75 10.15 -11.56
CA PRO A 221 -25.22 10.09 -11.67
C PRO A 221 -25.89 11.41 -12.05
N ASP A 222 -25.33 12.54 -11.64
CA ASP A 222 -25.96 13.87 -11.79
C ASP A 222 -25.39 14.66 -12.98
N LYS A 223 -24.62 14.01 -13.88
CA LYS A 223 -23.92 14.66 -15.02
C LYS A 223 -23.25 15.98 -14.64
N VAL A 224 -22.66 16.02 -13.45
CA VAL A 224 -21.92 17.18 -12.93
C VAL A 224 -20.72 17.43 -13.82
N GLU A 225 -20.43 18.68 -14.14
CA GLU A 225 -19.30 19.06 -15.01
C GLU A 225 -17.95 18.58 -14.45
N ASN A 226 -17.77 18.67 -13.13
CA ASN A 226 -16.58 18.19 -12.41
C ASN A 226 -16.99 17.25 -11.26
N PRO A 227 -17.18 15.94 -11.52
CA PRO A 227 -17.56 15.00 -10.48
C PRO A 227 -16.37 14.69 -9.56
N ASN A 228 -16.59 14.77 -8.26
CA ASN A 228 -15.66 14.22 -7.26
C ASN A 228 -15.61 12.69 -7.36
N ILE A 229 -14.49 12.18 -7.87
CA ILE A 229 -14.19 10.76 -8.04
C ILE A 229 -13.16 10.37 -6.98
N VAL A 230 -13.35 9.21 -6.33
CA VAL A 230 -12.40 8.65 -5.35
C VAL A 230 -12.07 7.20 -5.67
N ILE A 231 -10.88 6.73 -5.27
CA ILE A 231 -10.49 5.32 -5.37
C ILE A 231 -10.58 4.68 -3.98
N LEU A 232 -11.54 3.79 -3.78
CA LEU A 232 -11.74 3.08 -2.51
C LEU A 232 -10.79 1.88 -2.42
N THR A 233 -9.86 1.90 -1.46
CA THR A 233 -8.87 0.84 -1.23
C THR A 233 -9.09 0.14 0.12
N PRO A 234 -8.82 -1.17 0.22
CA PRO A 234 -8.78 -1.88 1.51
C PRO A 234 -7.57 -1.50 2.40
N GLY A 235 -6.63 -0.71 1.88
CA GLY A 235 -5.46 -0.22 2.63
C GLY A 235 -4.15 -0.96 2.35
N SER A 236 -3.10 -0.56 3.05
CA SER A 236 -1.70 -0.93 2.79
C SER A 236 -1.36 -2.41 2.94
N HIS A 237 -2.20 -3.17 3.63
CA HIS A 237 -2.02 -4.61 3.84
C HIS A 237 -2.51 -5.48 2.67
N ASN A 238 -3.17 -4.88 1.68
CA ASN A 238 -3.68 -5.61 0.52
C ASN A 238 -2.57 -5.93 -0.50
N GLU A 239 -2.68 -7.09 -1.14
CA GLU A 239 -1.69 -7.59 -2.12
C GLU A 239 -1.41 -6.64 -3.29
N THR A 240 -2.39 -5.86 -3.73
CA THR A 240 -2.29 -4.94 -4.88
C THR A 240 -2.37 -3.48 -4.49
N TYR A 241 -2.03 -3.14 -3.24
CA TYR A 241 -2.07 -1.75 -2.77
C TYR A 241 -1.21 -0.80 -3.60
N PHE A 242 -0.04 -1.26 -4.07
CA PHE A 242 0.82 -0.51 -4.99
C PHE A 242 0.03 0.01 -6.21
N GLU A 243 -0.73 -0.87 -6.87
CA GLU A 243 -1.53 -0.50 -8.04
C GLU A 243 -2.59 0.54 -7.69
N HIS A 244 -3.22 0.45 -6.52
CA HIS A 244 -4.25 1.39 -6.12
C HIS A 244 -3.65 2.80 -5.94
N ALA A 245 -2.51 2.89 -5.24
CA ALA A 245 -1.78 4.15 -5.07
C ALA A 245 -1.24 4.70 -6.39
N TYR A 246 -0.70 3.83 -7.25
CA TYR A 246 -0.19 4.21 -8.56
C TYR A 246 -1.29 4.78 -9.47
N LEU A 247 -2.44 4.10 -9.56
CA LEU A 247 -3.58 4.59 -10.33
C LEU A 247 -4.18 5.87 -9.75
N ALA A 248 -4.20 6.03 -8.43
CA ALA A 248 -4.63 7.27 -7.77
C ALA A 248 -3.77 8.47 -8.18
N SER A 249 -2.44 8.32 -8.10
CA SER A 249 -1.50 9.36 -8.54
C SER A 249 -1.56 9.59 -10.05
N PHE A 250 -1.68 8.53 -10.85
CA PHE A 250 -1.71 8.62 -12.31
C PHE A 250 -2.99 9.27 -12.86
N LEU A 251 -4.16 8.98 -12.27
CA LEU A 251 -5.44 9.58 -12.66
C LEU A 251 -5.73 10.91 -11.95
N GLY A 252 -5.02 11.21 -10.86
CA GLY A 252 -5.21 12.42 -10.06
C GLY A 252 -6.44 12.37 -9.13
N TYR A 253 -6.87 11.18 -8.69
CA TYR A 253 -8.00 11.01 -7.78
C TYR A 253 -7.55 10.65 -6.36
N PRO A 254 -8.25 11.14 -5.30
CA PRO A 254 -7.96 10.75 -3.93
C PRO A 254 -8.05 9.24 -3.72
N LEU A 255 -7.02 8.67 -3.10
CA LEU A 255 -7.03 7.31 -2.57
C LEU A 255 -7.64 7.35 -1.17
N VAL A 256 -8.74 6.63 -0.95
CA VAL A 256 -9.52 6.67 0.30
C VAL A 256 -9.78 5.26 0.83
N GLN A 257 -9.84 5.12 2.16
CA GLN A 257 -10.32 3.91 2.82
C GLN A 257 -11.78 4.07 3.27
N GLY A 258 -12.43 2.99 3.71
CA GLY A 258 -13.80 3.04 4.22
C GLY A 258 -14.01 4.12 5.29
N ASN A 259 -13.03 4.28 6.20
CA ASN A 259 -13.06 5.27 7.27
C ASN A 259 -12.97 6.73 6.81
N ASP A 260 -12.48 7.00 5.60
CA ASP A 260 -12.46 8.34 5.00
C ASP A 260 -13.82 8.76 4.46
N LEU A 261 -14.74 7.80 4.31
CA LEU A 261 -16.05 8.03 3.72
C LEU A 261 -17.13 7.93 4.79
N VAL A 262 -18.23 8.63 4.57
CA VAL A 262 -19.40 8.60 5.44
C VAL A 262 -20.66 8.82 4.62
N VAL A 263 -21.71 8.07 4.95
CA VAL A 263 -23.05 8.28 4.40
C VAL A 263 -23.82 9.23 5.31
N ARG A 264 -24.41 10.27 4.73
CA ARG A 264 -25.25 11.24 5.44
C ARG A 264 -26.37 11.71 4.53
N ASP A 265 -27.60 11.78 5.05
CA ASP A 265 -28.78 12.26 4.32
C ASP A 265 -28.98 11.59 2.94
N GLY A 266 -28.60 10.31 2.84
CA GLY A 266 -28.69 9.52 1.59
C GLY A 266 -27.62 9.82 0.54
N PHE A 267 -26.56 10.57 0.88
CA PHE A 267 -25.43 10.87 0.01
C PHE A 267 -24.11 10.36 0.62
N LEU A 268 -23.14 10.08 -0.26
CA LEU A 268 -21.78 9.71 0.14
C LEU A 268 -20.89 10.95 0.22
N PHE A 269 -20.15 11.08 1.32
CA PHE A 269 -19.20 12.15 1.52
C PHE A 269 -17.81 11.60 1.86
N MET A 270 -16.79 12.30 1.40
CA MET A 270 -15.41 12.15 1.85
C MET A 270 -15.16 13.14 3.00
N LYS A 271 -14.57 12.65 4.09
CA LYS A 271 -14.09 13.47 5.20
C LYS A 271 -12.80 14.16 4.78
N SER A 272 -12.83 15.48 4.68
CA SER A 272 -11.64 16.30 4.47
C SER A 272 -11.33 17.15 5.70
N LEU A 273 -10.15 17.81 5.70
CA LEU A 273 -9.75 18.69 6.80
C LEU A 273 -10.75 19.85 7.04
N LYS A 274 -11.36 20.40 5.98
CA LYS A 274 -12.35 21.47 6.11
C LYS A 274 -13.76 20.97 6.41
N GLY A 275 -14.12 19.77 5.95
CA GLY A 275 -15.44 19.20 6.18
C GLY A 275 -15.80 18.08 5.21
N LEU A 276 -17.09 17.89 5.00
CA LEU A 276 -17.60 16.81 4.15
C LEU A 276 -17.68 17.26 2.68
N LYS A 277 -17.04 16.50 1.78
CA LYS A 277 -17.09 16.71 0.33
C LYS A 277 -17.91 15.62 -0.34
N LYS A 278 -19.00 15.98 -1.03
CA LYS A 278 -19.87 15.00 -1.71
C LYS A 278 -19.07 14.22 -2.76
N VAL A 279 -19.18 12.89 -2.73
CA VAL A 279 -18.57 11.97 -3.69
C VAL A 279 -19.62 11.55 -4.71
N HIS A 280 -19.26 11.57 -5.99
CA HIS A 280 -20.17 11.22 -7.09
C HIS A 280 -19.85 9.85 -7.67
N VAL A 281 -18.58 9.47 -7.70
CA VAL A 281 -18.11 8.20 -8.29
C VAL A 281 -17.05 7.57 -7.40
N VAL A 282 -17.16 6.26 -7.20
CA VAL A 282 -16.20 5.44 -6.46
C VAL A 282 -15.62 4.38 -7.40
N LEU A 283 -14.33 4.51 -7.74
CA LEU A 283 -13.58 3.40 -8.33
C LEU A 283 -13.22 2.43 -7.20
N ARG A 284 -13.90 1.29 -7.16
CA ARG A 284 -13.84 0.36 -6.05
C ARG A 284 -12.75 -0.69 -6.26
N ARG A 285 -11.90 -0.84 -5.24
CA ARG A 285 -10.87 -1.89 -5.13
C ARG A 285 -11.09 -2.84 -3.95
N VAL A 286 -12.27 -2.74 -3.32
CA VAL A 286 -12.73 -3.57 -2.20
C VAL A 286 -13.74 -4.59 -2.73
N ASP A 287 -13.63 -5.83 -2.23
CA ASP A 287 -14.51 -6.92 -2.63
C ASP A 287 -15.98 -6.71 -2.23
N ASP A 288 -16.94 -7.20 -3.04
CA ASP A 288 -18.37 -6.90 -2.94
C ASP A 288 -18.91 -6.98 -1.51
N ILE A 289 -18.71 -8.13 -0.87
CA ILE A 289 -19.24 -8.43 0.45
C ILE A 289 -18.68 -7.51 1.55
N PHE A 290 -17.51 -6.90 1.34
CA PHE A 290 -16.87 -6.02 2.32
C PHE A 290 -17.26 -4.55 2.14
N THR A 291 -18.06 -4.20 1.13
CA THR A 291 -18.32 -2.80 0.77
C THR A 291 -19.28 -2.05 1.69
N ASP A 292 -20.20 -2.76 2.34
CA ASP A 292 -21.19 -2.16 3.24
C ASP A 292 -21.44 -3.06 4.46
N PRO A 293 -20.93 -2.70 5.65
CA PRO A 293 -21.14 -3.51 6.85
C PRO A 293 -22.58 -3.50 7.37
N LEU A 294 -23.45 -2.56 6.98
CA LEU A 294 -24.84 -2.55 7.45
C LEU A 294 -25.70 -3.61 6.77
N GLU A 295 -25.41 -3.92 5.50
CA GLU A 295 -26.27 -4.76 4.67
C GLU A 295 -25.62 -6.05 4.17
N LEU A 296 -24.28 -6.10 4.13
CA LEU A 296 -23.53 -7.22 3.56
C LEU A 296 -22.79 -7.99 4.66
N ARG A 297 -21.65 -7.48 5.13
CA ARG A 297 -20.79 -8.16 6.11
C ARG A 297 -20.49 -7.26 7.30
N GLU A 298 -21.15 -7.57 8.41
CA GLU A 298 -21.14 -6.78 9.65
C GLU A 298 -19.75 -6.58 10.27
N ASP A 299 -18.85 -7.57 10.16
CA ASP A 299 -17.47 -7.50 10.64
C ASP A 299 -16.50 -6.85 9.63
N SER A 300 -17.00 -6.25 8.54
CA SER A 300 -16.16 -5.54 7.58
C SER A 300 -15.75 -4.16 8.09
N HIS A 301 -14.45 -3.91 8.12
CA HIS A 301 -13.86 -2.58 8.36
C HIS A 301 -13.37 -1.90 7.07
N LEU A 302 -13.61 -2.49 5.90
CA LEU A 302 -13.05 -2.02 4.61
C LEU A 302 -14.02 -1.12 3.84
N GLY A 303 -15.33 -1.32 4.07
CA GLY A 303 -16.41 -0.65 3.37
C GLY A 303 -16.91 0.62 4.05
N VAL A 304 -18.06 1.11 3.61
CA VAL A 304 -18.72 2.30 4.18
C VAL A 304 -20.14 1.91 4.57
N ALA A 305 -20.47 2.12 5.84
CA ALA A 305 -21.81 1.84 6.36
C ALA A 305 -22.88 2.62 5.58
N GLY A 306 -23.82 1.91 4.96
CA GLY A 306 -24.94 2.47 4.21
C GLY A 306 -24.63 2.82 2.75
N LEU A 307 -23.46 2.45 2.23
CA LEU A 307 -23.09 2.69 0.84
C LEU A 307 -24.10 2.11 -0.14
N LEU A 308 -24.62 0.91 0.15
CA LEU A 308 -25.54 0.22 -0.75
C LEU A 308 -26.87 0.98 -0.86
N ASP A 309 -27.37 1.58 0.22
CA ASP A 309 -28.54 2.47 0.19
C ASP A 309 -28.29 3.70 -0.71
N VAL A 310 -27.12 4.34 -0.62
CA VAL A 310 -26.76 5.48 -1.49
C VAL A 310 -26.72 5.08 -2.96
N VAL A 311 -26.22 3.88 -3.26
CA VAL A 311 -26.24 3.31 -4.62
C VAL A 311 -27.67 3.08 -5.10
N ARG A 312 -28.56 2.52 -4.27
CA ARG A 312 -29.98 2.32 -4.61
C ARG A 312 -30.71 3.62 -4.89
N ARG A 313 -30.38 4.69 -4.16
CA ARG A 313 -30.88 6.04 -4.39
C ARG A 313 -30.30 6.72 -5.62
N GLN A 314 -29.33 6.09 -6.31
CA GLN A 314 -28.63 6.62 -7.46
C GLN A 314 -27.87 7.93 -7.17
N ASN A 315 -27.45 8.12 -5.92
CA ASN A 315 -26.74 9.30 -5.46
C ASN A 315 -25.21 9.17 -5.59
N VAL A 316 -24.71 7.96 -5.85
CA VAL A 316 -23.30 7.66 -6.13
C VAL A 316 -23.20 6.54 -7.16
N ALA A 317 -22.23 6.61 -8.07
CA ALA A 317 -21.87 5.50 -8.94
C ALA A 317 -20.68 4.71 -8.39
N VAL A 318 -20.75 3.38 -8.41
CA VAL A 318 -19.65 2.51 -7.98
C VAL A 318 -19.16 1.71 -9.19
N VAL A 319 -17.87 1.80 -9.48
CA VAL A 319 -17.21 1.16 -10.62
C VAL A 319 -16.32 0.03 -10.09
N ASN A 320 -16.65 -1.25 -10.26
CA ASN A 320 -17.89 -1.82 -10.78
C ASN A 320 -19.01 -1.89 -9.73
N PRO A 321 -20.29 -2.02 -10.15
CA PRO A 321 -21.42 -2.13 -9.24
C PRO A 321 -21.25 -3.29 -8.26
N ILE A 322 -21.78 -3.11 -7.05
CA ILE A 322 -21.75 -4.14 -6.01
C ILE A 322 -22.61 -5.32 -6.47
N GLY A 323 -22.05 -6.53 -6.37
CA GLY A 323 -22.68 -7.77 -6.81
C GLY A 323 -22.18 -8.29 -8.15
N SER A 324 -21.31 -7.53 -8.86
CA SER A 324 -20.72 -7.97 -10.13
C SER A 324 -19.79 -9.18 -9.98
N GLY A 325 -19.32 -9.49 -8.77
CA GLY A 325 -18.45 -10.64 -8.50
C GLY A 325 -19.09 -12.01 -8.76
N VAL A 326 -20.41 -12.09 -8.82
CA VAL A 326 -21.13 -13.33 -9.21
C VAL A 326 -20.77 -13.82 -10.62
N LEU A 327 -20.34 -12.93 -11.53
CA LEU A 327 -19.96 -13.31 -12.89
C LEU A 327 -18.60 -14.04 -12.94
N GLU A 328 -17.80 -13.99 -11.87
CA GLU A 328 -16.55 -14.74 -11.77
C GLU A 328 -16.76 -16.23 -11.43
N ASN A 329 -18.03 -16.65 -11.34
CA ASN A 329 -18.46 -18.00 -11.01
C ASN A 329 -18.07 -19.00 -12.12
N PRO A 330 -17.16 -19.95 -11.85
CA PRO A 330 -16.75 -20.93 -12.85
C PRO A 330 -17.86 -21.94 -13.20
N GLY A 331 -18.92 -22.03 -12.39
CA GLY A 331 -20.15 -22.78 -12.71
C GLY A 331 -20.96 -22.19 -13.87
N LEU A 332 -20.73 -20.93 -14.27
CA LEU A 332 -21.35 -20.34 -15.46
C LEU A 332 -20.71 -20.83 -16.77
N ILE A 333 -19.44 -21.24 -16.71
CA ILE A 333 -18.62 -21.55 -17.88
C ILE A 333 -19.29 -22.57 -18.82
N PRO A 334 -19.83 -23.72 -18.35
CA PRO A 334 -20.47 -24.70 -19.22
C PRO A 334 -21.67 -24.13 -20.00
N PHE A 335 -22.32 -23.09 -19.49
CA PHE A 335 -23.53 -22.51 -20.05
C PHE A 335 -23.26 -21.29 -20.95
N MET A 336 -22.05 -20.73 -20.93
CA MET A 336 -21.69 -19.53 -21.72
C MET A 336 -22.04 -19.62 -23.22
N PRO A 337 -21.84 -20.76 -23.92
CA PRO A 337 -22.27 -20.88 -25.32
C PRO A 337 -23.78 -20.72 -25.50
N ALA A 338 -24.58 -21.32 -24.62
CA ALA A 338 -26.04 -21.22 -24.65
C ALA A 338 -26.51 -19.81 -24.30
N ILE A 339 -25.88 -19.17 -23.32
CA ILE A 339 -26.15 -17.77 -22.93
C ILE A 339 -25.84 -16.82 -24.11
N CYS A 340 -24.73 -17.03 -24.82
CA CYS A 340 -24.36 -16.24 -26.00
C CYS A 340 -25.41 -16.35 -27.11
N LYS A 341 -25.84 -17.59 -27.42
CA LYS A 341 -26.92 -17.83 -28.38
C LYS A 341 -28.25 -17.23 -27.93
N TYR A 342 -28.54 -17.26 -26.64
CA TYR A 342 -29.78 -16.72 -26.11
C TYR A 342 -29.86 -15.20 -26.30
N PHE A 343 -28.86 -14.46 -25.83
CA PHE A 343 -28.85 -12.99 -25.84
C PHE A 343 -28.40 -12.38 -27.17
N LEU A 344 -27.29 -12.87 -27.73
CA LEU A 344 -26.64 -12.23 -28.89
C LEU A 344 -27.02 -12.89 -30.23
N LYS A 345 -27.62 -14.08 -30.20
CA LYS A 345 -27.87 -14.91 -31.41
C LYS A 345 -26.58 -15.23 -32.19
N GLU A 346 -25.45 -15.25 -31.48
CA GLU A 346 -24.12 -15.50 -32.00
C GLU A 346 -23.47 -16.69 -31.27
N ASP A 347 -22.47 -17.31 -31.91
CA ASP A 347 -21.54 -18.20 -31.22
C ASP A 347 -20.46 -17.40 -30.46
N LEU A 348 -19.92 -18.00 -29.39
CA LEU A 348 -18.80 -17.41 -28.66
C LEU A 348 -17.57 -17.32 -29.56
N GLN A 349 -17.03 -16.12 -29.72
CA GLN A 349 -15.87 -15.87 -30.57
C GLN A 349 -14.55 -16.36 -29.95
N LEU A 350 -14.38 -16.19 -28.63
CA LEU A 350 -13.24 -16.73 -27.90
C LEU A 350 -13.61 -18.08 -27.27
N PRO A 351 -12.80 -19.13 -27.49
CA PRO A 351 -13.02 -20.41 -26.85
C PRO A 351 -12.78 -20.31 -25.34
N GLN A 352 -13.41 -21.22 -24.60
CA GLN A 352 -13.30 -21.33 -23.16
C GLN A 352 -13.08 -22.80 -22.76
N ILE A 353 -12.37 -23.02 -21.67
CA ILE A 353 -11.97 -24.35 -21.19
C ILE A 353 -13.20 -25.25 -21.03
N ALA A 354 -13.12 -26.46 -21.59
CA ALA A 354 -14.15 -27.48 -21.41
C ALA A 354 -14.40 -27.70 -19.92
N SER A 355 -15.65 -27.48 -19.50
CA SER A 355 -16.04 -27.45 -18.10
C SER A 355 -17.32 -28.24 -17.88
N TRP A 356 -17.39 -28.97 -16.77
CA TRP A 356 -18.52 -29.81 -16.38
C TRP A 356 -18.99 -29.41 -14.99
N TRP A 357 -20.20 -28.86 -14.89
CA TRP A 357 -20.79 -28.52 -13.59
C TRP A 357 -21.41 -29.77 -12.98
N CYS A 358 -20.95 -30.14 -11.79
CA CYS A 358 -21.35 -31.38 -11.13
C CYS A 358 -22.81 -31.36 -10.63
N GLY A 359 -23.51 -30.23 -10.71
CA GLY A 359 -24.95 -30.17 -10.42
C GLY A 359 -25.81 -30.93 -11.42
N GLN A 360 -25.32 -31.18 -12.63
CA GLN A 360 -26.00 -32.04 -13.61
C GLN A 360 -25.52 -33.49 -13.48
N GLU A 361 -26.45 -34.44 -13.52
CA GLU A 361 -26.17 -35.85 -13.21
C GLU A 361 -25.16 -36.49 -14.19
N LYS A 362 -25.33 -36.25 -15.48
CA LYS A 362 -24.43 -36.78 -16.53
C LYS A 362 -23.01 -36.23 -16.38
N GLU A 363 -22.89 -34.93 -16.13
CA GLU A 363 -21.64 -34.21 -15.95
C GLU A 363 -20.93 -34.67 -14.67
N LYS A 364 -21.66 -34.78 -13.56
CA LYS A 364 -21.17 -35.36 -12.29
C LYS A 364 -20.59 -36.74 -12.49
N ASP A 365 -21.32 -37.64 -13.17
CA ASP A 365 -20.87 -39.02 -13.38
C ASP A 365 -19.61 -39.08 -14.24
N TYR A 366 -19.50 -38.21 -15.24
CA TYR A 366 -18.27 -38.07 -16.02
C TYR A 366 -17.11 -37.60 -15.15
N VAL A 367 -17.31 -36.57 -14.31
CA VAL A 367 -16.27 -36.05 -13.41
C VAL A 367 -15.82 -37.12 -12.43
N LEU A 368 -16.75 -37.81 -11.78
CA LEU A 368 -16.46 -38.87 -10.81
C LEU A 368 -15.69 -40.05 -11.42
N LYS A 369 -15.90 -40.35 -12.70
CA LYS A 369 -15.14 -41.38 -13.43
C LYS A 369 -13.75 -40.92 -13.84
N ASN A 370 -13.53 -39.61 -14.01
CA ASN A 370 -12.31 -39.02 -14.57
C ASN A 370 -11.56 -38.10 -13.60
N LEU A 371 -11.81 -38.17 -12.29
CA LEU A 371 -11.25 -37.25 -11.28
C LEU A 371 -9.74 -37.04 -11.41
N ALA A 372 -8.97 -38.11 -11.65
CA ALA A 372 -7.51 -38.07 -11.76
C ALA A 372 -6.99 -37.24 -12.95
N ASN A 373 -7.82 -36.98 -13.97
CA ASN A 373 -7.42 -36.28 -15.20
C ASN A 373 -7.96 -34.85 -15.29
N LEU A 374 -8.73 -34.40 -14.28
CA LEU A 374 -9.43 -33.13 -14.30
C LEU A 374 -8.86 -32.14 -13.28
N VAL A 375 -9.20 -30.86 -13.47
CA VAL A 375 -8.99 -29.81 -12.47
C VAL A 375 -10.34 -29.50 -11.83
N ILE A 376 -10.48 -29.78 -10.53
CA ILE A 376 -11.73 -29.62 -9.80
C ILE A 376 -11.67 -28.33 -8.98
N LYS A 377 -12.72 -27.52 -9.08
CA LYS A 377 -12.84 -26.23 -8.41
C LYS A 377 -14.21 -26.13 -7.73
N PRO A 378 -14.29 -25.59 -6.51
CA PRO A 378 -15.56 -25.08 -6.01
C PRO A 378 -16.01 -23.90 -6.87
N ILE A 379 -17.32 -23.72 -7.02
CA ILE A 379 -17.89 -22.56 -7.69
C ILE A 379 -17.64 -21.28 -6.88
N ASP A 380 -17.63 -21.38 -5.55
CA ASP A 380 -17.32 -20.25 -4.68
C ASP A 380 -15.81 -20.07 -4.48
N ARG A 381 -15.30 -18.87 -4.76
CA ARG A 381 -13.86 -18.52 -4.68
C ARG A 381 -13.35 -18.07 -3.30
N THR A 382 -14.13 -18.24 -2.22
CA THR A 382 -13.81 -17.63 -0.90
C THR A 382 -12.44 -18.04 -0.35
N ASN A 383 -11.96 -19.24 -0.69
CA ASN A 383 -10.57 -19.65 -0.43
C ASN A 383 -9.89 -19.99 -1.75
N ARG A 384 -8.92 -19.17 -2.18
CA ARG A 384 -8.13 -19.38 -3.41
C ARG A 384 -7.33 -20.70 -3.43
N GLU A 385 -7.24 -21.41 -2.30
CA GLU A 385 -6.42 -22.60 -2.12
C GLU A 385 -7.08 -23.92 -2.56
N HIS A 386 -8.39 -23.95 -2.76
CA HIS A 386 -9.16 -25.18 -3.07
C HIS A 386 -9.25 -25.51 -4.56
N ILE A 387 -8.17 -25.34 -5.32
CA ILE A 387 -8.08 -25.87 -6.69
C ILE A 387 -7.42 -27.25 -6.62
N HIS A 388 -8.17 -28.29 -6.93
CA HIS A 388 -7.69 -29.67 -6.91
C HIS A 388 -7.18 -30.06 -8.30
N PHE A 389 -5.92 -30.46 -8.38
CA PHE A 389 -5.32 -30.98 -9.61
C PHE A 389 -5.31 -32.51 -9.48
N GLY A 390 -6.30 -33.19 -10.05
CA GLY A 390 -6.49 -34.63 -9.80
C GLY A 390 -5.25 -35.48 -10.09
N SER A 391 -4.45 -35.07 -11.08
CA SER A 391 -3.22 -35.78 -11.47
C SER A 391 -2.07 -35.64 -10.48
N GLN A 392 -2.18 -34.74 -9.49
CA GLN A 392 -1.19 -34.49 -8.46
C GLN A 392 -1.63 -35.01 -7.08
N MET A 393 -2.80 -35.64 -7.01
CA MET A 393 -3.40 -36.12 -5.76
C MET A 393 -3.17 -37.61 -5.57
N SER A 394 -3.05 -38.04 -4.31
CA SER A 394 -3.01 -39.46 -3.96
C SER A 394 -4.38 -40.12 -4.13
N THR A 395 -4.41 -41.46 -4.11
CA THR A 395 -5.65 -42.24 -4.15
C THR A 395 -6.58 -41.90 -2.98
N GLU A 396 -6.03 -41.70 -1.78
CA GLU A 396 -6.80 -41.33 -0.59
C GLU A 396 -7.40 -39.93 -0.72
N GLU A 397 -6.63 -38.97 -1.25
CA GLU A 397 -7.08 -37.60 -1.49
C GLU A 397 -8.18 -37.54 -2.56
N LEU A 398 -8.06 -38.34 -3.63
CA LEU A 398 -9.09 -38.43 -4.66
C LEU A 398 -10.40 -39.02 -4.12
N GLU A 399 -10.34 -40.03 -3.25
CA GLU A 399 -11.53 -40.61 -2.61
C GLU A 399 -12.16 -39.68 -1.59
N ALA A 400 -11.36 -38.88 -0.87
CA ALA A 400 -11.88 -37.80 -0.03
C ALA A 400 -12.64 -36.76 -0.87
N LEU A 401 -12.03 -36.28 -1.97
CA LEU A 401 -12.66 -35.34 -2.88
C LEU A 401 -13.94 -35.91 -3.52
N ARG A 402 -13.95 -37.20 -3.88
CA ARG A 402 -15.15 -37.91 -4.37
C ARG A 402 -16.30 -37.80 -3.36
N LYS A 403 -16.04 -38.09 -2.09
CA LYS A 403 -17.05 -38.00 -1.02
C LYS A 403 -17.56 -36.57 -0.83
N GLU A 404 -16.69 -35.58 -0.93
CA GLU A 404 -17.08 -34.17 -0.85
C GLU A 404 -17.99 -33.74 -2.02
N ILE A 405 -17.64 -34.12 -3.25
CA ILE A 405 -18.44 -33.85 -4.44
C ILE A 405 -19.82 -34.51 -4.31
N LEU A 406 -19.89 -35.78 -3.90
CA LEU A 406 -21.17 -36.49 -3.72
C LEU A 406 -22.07 -35.83 -2.66
N LYS A 407 -21.49 -35.20 -1.63
CA LYS A 407 -22.25 -34.52 -0.57
C LYS A 407 -22.91 -33.23 -1.08
N LYS A 408 -22.25 -32.48 -1.96
CA LYS A 408 -22.72 -31.19 -2.49
C LYS A 408 -22.32 -31.01 -3.96
N PRO A 409 -22.90 -31.77 -4.89
CA PRO A 409 -22.45 -31.81 -6.29
C PRO A 409 -22.54 -30.44 -6.99
N TYR A 410 -23.60 -29.70 -6.74
CA TYR A 410 -23.82 -28.37 -7.30
C TYR A 410 -22.77 -27.32 -6.91
N HIS A 411 -21.95 -27.56 -5.87
CA HIS A 411 -20.86 -26.66 -5.47
C HIS A 411 -19.59 -26.83 -6.31
N PHE A 412 -19.49 -27.84 -7.18
CA PHE A 412 -18.25 -28.17 -7.88
C PHE A 412 -18.39 -28.05 -9.39
N VAL A 413 -17.30 -27.60 -10.01
CA VAL A 413 -17.10 -27.64 -11.45
C VAL A 413 -15.74 -28.27 -11.74
N ALA A 414 -15.71 -29.19 -12.69
CA ALA A 414 -14.48 -29.75 -13.20
C ALA A 414 -14.12 -29.10 -14.53
N GLN A 415 -12.85 -28.96 -14.80
CA GLN A 415 -12.32 -28.43 -16.05
C GLN A 415 -11.29 -29.36 -16.64
N GLU A 416 -11.20 -29.36 -17.96
CA GLU A 416 -10.16 -30.08 -18.66
C GLU A 416 -8.78 -29.53 -18.28
N ARG A 417 -7.81 -30.43 -18.13
CA ARG A 417 -6.42 -30.05 -17.91
C ARG A 417 -5.79 -29.64 -19.25
N ILE A 418 -5.78 -28.35 -19.52
CA ILE A 418 -5.08 -27.79 -20.69
C ILE A 418 -3.63 -27.48 -20.33
N SER A 419 -2.70 -27.98 -21.15
CA SER A 419 -1.31 -27.51 -21.16
C SER A 419 -1.25 -26.20 -21.93
N PHE A 420 -1.21 -25.08 -21.21
CA PHE A 420 -1.09 -23.75 -21.81
C PHE A 420 0.30 -23.51 -22.39
N SER A 421 0.40 -22.52 -23.27
CA SER A 421 1.64 -22.18 -23.93
C SER A 421 2.74 -21.71 -22.99
N THR A 422 3.98 -21.97 -23.41
CA THR A 422 5.19 -21.44 -22.78
C THR A 422 5.68 -20.19 -23.49
N ALA A 423 6.21 -19.24 -22.72
CA ALA A 423 6.91 -18.07 -23.25
C ALA A 423 8.36 -18.06 -22.75
N PRO A 424 9.31 -17.53 -23.55
CA PRO A 424 10.71 -17.49 -23.17
C PRO A 424 10.93 -16.57 -21.97
N ASN A 425 11.56 -17.09 -20.93
CA ASN A 425 11.91 -16.34 -19.74
C ASN A 425 13.42 -16.27 -19.56
N TYR A 426 13.95 -15.07 -19.39
CA TYR A 426 15.37 -14.88 -19.13
C TYR A 426 15.68 -15.06 -17.64
N SER A 427 16.58 -15.99 -17.31
CA SER A 427 16.98 -16.29 -15.93
C SER A 427 18.42 -16.79 -15.88
N LYS A 428 19.24 -16.16 -15.01
CA LYS A 428 20.63 -16.57 -14.72
C LYS A 428 21.49 -16.80 -15.99
N GLY A 429 21.42 -15.89 -16.96
CA GLY A 429 22.21 -16.00 -18.19
C GLY A 429 21.69 -17.00 -19.22
N THR A 430 20.48 -17.54 -19.04
CA THR A 430 19.89 -18.53 -19.96
C THR A 430 18.40 -18.26 -20.19
N PHE A 431 17.86 -18.77 -21.29
CA PHE A 431 16.42 -18.76 -21.56
C PHE A 431 15.80 -20.08 -21.14
N GLU A 432 14.62 -20.02 -20.53
CA GLU A 432 13.81 -21.19 -20.17
C GLU A 432 12.34 -20.99 -20.54
N PRO A 433 11.63 -22.04 -21.00
CA PRO A 433 10.21 -21.95 -21.28
C PRO A 433 9.42 -21.92 -19.97
N ARG A 434 8.48 -20.99 -19.86
CA ARG A 434 7.59 -20.90 -18.70
C ARG A 434 6.14 -20.73 -19.12
N ASN A 435 5.24 -21.49 -18.49
CA ASN A 435 3.80 -21.35 -18.68
C ASN A 435 3.36 -19.93 -18.39
N MET A 436 2.50 -19.37 -19.24
CA MET A 436 2.07 -17.98 -19.17
C MET A 436 0.55 -17.83 -19.05
N VAL A 437 0.11 -16.75 -18.41
CA VAL A 437 -1.28 -16.26 -18.46
C VAL A 437 -1.26 -14.75 -18.64
N ALA A 438 -2.02 -14.25 -19.63
CA ALA A 438 -2.13 -12.85 -19.98
C ALA A 438 -3.48 -12.31 -19.52
N ARG A 439 -3.50 -11.38 -18.56
CA ARG A 439 -4.70 -10.67 -18.16
C ARG A 439 -4.90 -9.45 -19.04
N THR A 440 -5.99 -9.41 -19.78
CA THR A 440 -6.41 -8.29 -20.63
C THR A 440 -7.53 -7.51 -19.96
N PHE A 441 -7.63 -6.22 -20.25
CA PHE A 441 -8.60 -5.32 -19.62
C PHE A 441 -9.51 -4.69 -20.68
N THR A 442 -10.78 -4.55 -20.34
CA THR A 442 -11.82 -4.05 -21.22
C THR A 442 -12.70 -3.10 -20.43
N ILE A 443 -12.97 -1.92 -20.97
CA ILE A 443 -13.77 -0.87 -20.32
C ILE A 443 -15.00 -0.55 -21.17
N ALA A 444 -16.09 -0.17 -20.51
CA ALA A 444 -17.27 0.35 -21.16
C ALA A 444 -16.96 1.69 -21.84
N GLY A 445 -17.33 1.84 -23.10
CA GLY A 445 -17.29 3.08 -23.87
C GLY A 445 -18.67 3.47 -24.41
N LYS A 446 -18.76 4.59 -25.13
CA LYS A 446 -20.02 5.09 -25.70
C LYS A 446 -20.64 4.13 -26.71
N SER A 447 -19.85 3.73 -27.71
CA SER A 447 -20.29 2.88 -28.83
C SER A 447 -20.10 1.38 -28.60
N GLY A 448 -19.56 0.96 -27.45
CA GLY A 448 -19.24 -0.44 -27.20
C GLY A 448 -18.30 -0.62 -26.02
N TYR A 449 -17.41 -1.60 -26.11
CA TYR A 449 -16.33 -1.83 -25.16
C TYR A 449 -14.99 -1.56 -25.83
N ASN A 450 -14.04 -1.01 -25.07
CA ASN A 450 -12.68 -0.74 -25.52
C ASN A 450 -11.70 -1.63 -24.77
N VAL A 451 -10.75 -2.23 -25.49
CA VAL A 451 -9.81 -3.20 -24.94
C VAL A 451 -8.42 -2.59 -24.90
N MET A 452 -7.72 -2.72 -23.77
CA MET A 452 -6.33 -2.28 -23.64
C MET A 452 -5.47 -3.05 -24.65
N PRO A 453 -4.69 -2.40 -25.53
CA PRO A 453 -3.78 -3.09 -26.48
C PRO A 453 -2.54 -3.64 -25.74
N GLY A 454 -2.77 -4.70 -24.97
CA GLY A 454 -1.82 -5.33 -24.06
C GLY A 454 -2.49 -5.81 -22.78
N GLY A 455 -1.76 -5.79 -21.67
CA GLY A 455 -2.26 -6.23 -20.37
C GLY A 455 -1.15 -6.69 -19.45
N LEU A 456 -1.52 -7.45 -18.42
CA LEU A 456 -0.58 -8.00 -17.46
C LEU A 456 -0.27 -9.46 -17.79
N VAL A 457 0.96 -9.75 -18.23
CA VAL A 457 1.43 -11.12 -18.47
C VAL A 457 2.19 -11.62 -17.25
N ARG A 458 1.83 -12.83 -16.81
CA ARG A 458 2.50 -13.53 -15.71
C ARG A 458 2.99 -14.87 -16.19
N VAL A 459 4.19 -15.25 -15.76
CA VAL A 459 4.76 -16.57 -15.99
C VAL A 459 4.99 -17.31 -14.67
N ALA A 460 4.97 -18.64 -14.74
CA ALA A 460 5.24 -19.49 -13.58
C ALA A 460 6.59 -19.15 -12.92
N PRO A 461 6.74 -19.32 -11.59
CA PRO A 461 8.02 -19.04 -10.90
C PRO A 461 9.15 -20.00 -11.30
N GLU A 462 8.80 -21.22 -11.69
CA GLU A 462 9.72 -22.30 -12.04
C GLU A 462 9.24 -23.04 -13.28
N ARG A 463 10.17 -23.67 -14.00
CA ARG A 463 9.92 -24.55 -15.14
C ARG A 463 8.95 -25.69 -14.75
N GLY A 464 8.04 -26.04 -15.66
CA GLY A 464 7.12 -27.17 -15.49
C GLY A 464 5.95 -26.96 -14.51
N LYS A 465 5.94 -25.89 -13.71
CA LYS A 465 4.80 -25.57 -12.84
C LYS A 465 3.63 -24.99 -13.64
N LEU A 466 2.44 -25.56 -13.48
CA LEU A 466 1.19 -25.08 -14.11
C LEU A 466 0.56 -23.88 -13.39
N ARG A 467 0.81 -23.73 -12.07
CA ARG A 467 0.21 -22.64 -11.29
C ARG A 467 1.00 -21.34 -11.47
N VAL A 468 0.40 -20.38 -12.17
CA VAL A 468 0.91 -19.01 -12.30
C VAL A 468 0.25 -18.13 -11.24
N SER A 469 1.01 -17.63 -10.26
CA SER A 469 0.51 -16.72 -9.22
C SER A 469 1.62 -15.84 -8.66
N ASN A 470 1.34 -14.54 -8.49
CA ASN A 470 2.26 -13.58 -7.87
C ASN A 470 2.46 -13.88 -6.38
N GLN A 471 1.44 -14.42 -5.69
CA GLN A 471 1.54 -14.89 -4.31
C GLN A 471 2.58 -16.01 -4.15
N ARG A 472 2.91 -16.73 -5.23
CA ARG A 472 3.93 -17.80 -5.25
C ARG A 472 5.20 -17.38 -6.01
N GLY A 473 5.41 -16.08 -6.23
CA GLY A 473 6.62 -15.55 -6.85
C GLY A 473 6.67 -15.62 -8.38
N GLY A 474 5.52 -15.62 -9.06
CA GLY A 474 5.46 -15.49 -10.52
C GLY A 474 6.19 -14.23 -11.02
N THR A 475 6.78 -14.32 -12.21
CA THR A 475 7.47 -13.20 -12.88
C THR A 475 6.52 -12.55 -13.89
N SER A 476 6.56 -11.22 -13.98
CA SER A 476 5.77 -10.45 -14.94
C SER A 476 6.53 -10.25 -16.25
N LYS A 477 5.81 -10.05 -17.35
CA LYS A 477 6.35 -9.58 -18.63
C LYS A 477 5.57 -8.36 -19.10
N ASP A 478 6.24 -7.45 -19.79
CA ASP A 478 5.53 -6.43 -20.59
C ASP A 478 4.85 -7.12 -21.78
N PHE A 479 3.67 -6.63 -22.17
CA PHE A 479 2.84 -7.25 -23.20
C PHE A 479 2.76 -6.31 -24.42
N TRP A 480 3.46 -6.66 -25.49
CA TRP A 480 3.56 -5.88 -26.71
C TRP A 480 2.57 -6.35 -27.76
N ILE A 481 1.77 -5.43 -28.25
CA ILE A 481 1.00 -5.60 -29.48
C ILE A 481 1.75 -4.87 -30.59
N ILE A 482 2.26 -5.61 -31.57
CA ILE A 482 3.09 -5.06 -32.66
C ILE A 482 2.20 -4.80 -33.87
N GLY A 483 2.21 -3.57 -34.37
CA GLY A 483 1.46 -3.16 -35.57
C GLY A 483 2.30 -3.20 -36.85
N ASP A 484 1.62 -3.23 -38.01
CA ASP A 484 2.26 -3.27 -39.33
C ASP A 484 2.68 -1.88 -39.87
N LEU A 485 2.11 -0.79 -39.33
CA LEU A 485 2.37 0.59 -39.76
C LEU A 485 2.80 1.45 -38.57
N LYS A 486 3.91 2.20 -38.69
CA LYS A 486 4.29 3.22 -37.69
C LYS A 486 3.10 4.14 -37.47
N SER A 487 2.54 4.13 -36.27
CA SER A 487 1.39 4.96 -35.94
C SER A 487 1.75 6.44 -36.13
N GLU A 488 1.16 7.11 -37.12
CA GLU A 488 1.16 8.57 -37.26
C GLU A 488 0.23 9.16 -36.20
N GLU A 489 0.55 8.98 -34.92
CA GLU A 489 -0.23 9.55 -33.83
C GLU A 489 0.59 10.65 -33.16
N THR A 490 0.10 11.88 -33.34
CA THR A 490 0.67 13.08 -32.74
C THR A 490 0.80 12.88 -31.23
N ALA A 491 1.95 13.29 -30.68
CA ALA A 491 2.24 13.28 -29.25
C ALA A 491 1.38 14.31 -28.50
N ASN A 492 0.06 14.20 -28.59
CA ASN A 492 -0.86 15.04 -27.85
C ASN A 492 -1.09 14.38 -26.49
N TYR A 493 -0.17 14.63 -25.55
CA TYR A 493 -0.45 14.56 -24.11
C TYR A 493 -1.45 15.64 -23.67
N SER A 494 -2.42 16.00 -24.52
CA SER A 494 -3.57 16.78 -24.12
C SER A 494 -4.52 15.84 -23.41
N TRP A 495 -4.22 15.56 -22.13
CA TRP A 495 -5.26 15.31 -21.16
C TRP A 495 -6.33 16.39 -21.40
N ASN A 496 -7.55 15.95 -21.72
CA ASN A 496 -8.64 16.81 -22.17
C ASN A 496 -8.70 18.12 -21.35
N ARG A 497 -8.82 19.28 -22.01
CA ARG A 497 -9.04 20.60 -21.37
C ARG A 497 -10.32 20.70 -20.51
N ARG A 498 -11.05 19.59 -20.30
CA ARG A 498 -12.34 19.52 -19.60
C ARG A 498 -12.24 19.26 -18.10
N SER A 499 -11.05 19.19 -17.52
CA SER A 499 -10.96 19.34 -16.07
C SER A 499 -9.85 20.32 -15.73
N ALA A 500 -10.26 21.54 -15.41
CA ALA A 500 -9.71 22.14 -14.21
C ALA A 500 -10.14 21.21 -13.05
N VAL A 501 -9.43 20.09 -12.86
CA VAL A 501 -9.45 19.41 -11.56
C VAL A 501 -9.02 20.54 -10.64
N SER A 502 -9.96 21.08 -9.85
CA SER A 502 -9.63 22.06 -8.84
C SER A 502 -8.48 21.45 -8.07
N VAL A 503 -7.28 22.04 -8.16
CA VAL A 503 -6.14 21.60 -7.37
C VAL A 503 -6.68 21.47 -5.95
N SER A 504 -6.73 20.23 -5.46
CA SER A 504 -7.28 19.96 -4.14
C SER A 504 -6.33 20.64 -3.17
N GLY A 505 -6.77 21.79 -2.65
CA GLY A 505 -6.05 22.53 -1.63
C GLY A 505 -6.02 21.73 -0.32
N LEU A 506 -5.31 22.26 0.68
CA LEU A 506 -5.27 21.67 2.02
C LEU A 506 -6.68 21.36 2.59
N ASP A 507 -7.68 22.17 2.22
CA ASP A 507 -9.09 22.01 2.57
C ASP A 507 -9.68 20.63 2.17
N ASP A 508 -9.23 20.08 1.03
CA ASP A 508 -9.78 18.89 0.39
C ASP A 508 -9.00 17.61 0.72
N LEU A 509 -7.96 17.71 1.54
CA LEU A 509 -7.12 16.57 1.93
C LEU A 509 -7.94 15.57 2.75
N PRO A 510 -7.96 14.26 2.38
CA PRO A 510 -8.65 13.23 3.16
C PRO A 510 -8.12 13.13 4.59
N SER A 511 -9.02 12.94 5.56
CA SER A 511 -8.67 12.91 6.98
C SER A 511 -7.64 11.83 7.33
N LEU A 512 -7.74 10.61 6.80
CA LEU A 512 -6.76 9.55 7.08
C LEU A 512 -5.39 9.86 6.47
N THR A 513 -5.35 10.52 5.30
CA THR A 513 -4.09 10.99 4.70
C THR A 513 -3.43 12.04 5.59
N ALA A 514 -4.21 13.01 6.08
CA ALA A 514 -3.74 14.03 7.01
C ALA A 514 -3.26 13.43 8.34
N GLU A 515 -3.99 12.46 8.88
CA GLU A 515 -3.63 11.72 10.10
C GLU A 515 -2.31 10.95 9.90
N ASN A 516 -2.15 10.24 8.79
CA ASN A 516 -0.92 9.50 8.50
C ASN A 516 0.28 10.43 8.31
N LEU A 517 0.11 11.61 7.70
CA LEU A 517 1.16 12.63 7.61
C LEU A 517 1.55 13.16 9.00
N TYR A 518 0.55 13.48 9.82
CA TYR A 518 0.75 13.91 11.20
C TYR A 518 1.53 12.88 12.02
N TRP A 519 1.10 11.62 11.99
CA TRP A 519 1.77 10.53 12.70
C TRP A 519 3.14 10.18 12.11
N ALA A 520 3.33 10.23 10.79
CA ALA A 520 4.64 10.07 10.18
C ALA A 520 5.63 11.12 10.72
N GLY A 521 5.21 12.38 10.82
CA GLY A 521 6.00 13.45 11.45
C GLY A 521 6.38 13.14 12.89
N ARG A 522 5.41 12.70 13.70
CA ARG A 522 5.65 12.27 15.09
C ARG A 522 6.63 11.11 15.16
N TYR A 523 6.42 10.03 14.40
CA TYR A 523 7.29 8.86 14.46
C TYR A 523 8.71 9.14 13.97
N VAL A 524 8.90 9.97 12.95
CA VAL A 524 10.23 10.44 12.52
C VAL A 524 10.89 11.25 13.63
N GLY A 525 10.15 12.21 14.23
CA GLY A 525 10.62 13.01 15.36
C GLY A 525 11.08 12.16 16.54
N ARG A 526 10.23 11.22 16.96
CA ARG A 526 10.48 10.27 18.04
C ARG A 526 11.71 9.41 17.76
N THR A 527 11.76 8.80 16.58
CA THR A 527 12.87 7.93 16.16
C THR A 527 14.18 8.71 16.16
N LEU A 528 14.20 9.93 15.62
CA LEU A 528 15.40 10.75 15.53
C LEU A 528 15.91 11.18 16.92
N VAL A 529 15.02 11.68 17.78
CA VAL A 529 15.39 12.14 19.13
C VAL A 529 15.87 10.95 19.98
N ASN A 530 15.15 9.83 19.94
CA ASN A 530 15.53 8.63 20.69
C ASN A 530 16.82 7.99 20.15
N ALA A 531 17.02 7.94 18.83
CA ALA A 531 18.27 7.44 18.25
C ALA A 531 19.48 8.27 18.69
N ARG A 532 19.37 9.61 18.73
CA ARG A 532 20.44 10.49 19.24
C ARG A 532 20.72 10.24 20.71
N PHE A 533 19.67 10.11 21.52
CA PHE A 533 19.80 9.85 22.95
C PHE A 533 20.43 8.49 23.23
N LEU A 534 19.88 7.42 22.66
CA LEU A 534 20.41 6.06 22.80
C LEU A 534 21.86 5.95 22.31
N ARG A 535 22.20 6.60 21.19
CA ARG A 535 23.59 6.66 20.71
C ARG A 535 24.51 7.31 21.73
N MET A 536 24.10 8.41 22.35
CA MET A 536 24.87 9.08 23.39
C MET A 536 25.07 8.16 24.60
N VAL A 537 24.02 7.52 25.10
CA VAL A 537 24.09 6.58 26.24
C VAL A 537 25.02 5.41 25.92
N LEU A 538 24.91 4.81 24.73
CA LEU A 538 25.77 3.71 24.30
C LEU A 538 27.25 4.12 24.19
N LYS A 539 27.53 5.37 23.78
CA LYS A 539 28.91 5.89 23.78
C LYS A 539 29.47 6.02 25.19
N GLN A 540 28.65 6.46 26.14
CA GLN A 540 29.04 6.55 27.56
C GLN A 540 29.28 5.16 28.16
N MET A 541 28.46 4.16 27.81
CA MET A 541 28.68 2.76 28.22
C MET A 541 30.00 2.17 27.74
N ASN A 542 30.50 2.64 26.59
CA ASN A 542 31.69 2.10 25.93
C ASN A 542 32.95 2.96 26.15
N ALA A 543 32.88 3.98 27.02
CA ALA A 543 33.98 4.89 27.28
C ALA A 543 35.02 4.25 28.25
N PRO A 544 36.33 4.33 27.96
CA PRO A 544 37.39 3.75 28.79
C PRO A 544 37.55 4.42 30.17
N GLU A 545 36.98 5.60 30.39
CA GLU A 545 36.97 6.31 31.68
C GLU A 545 36.14 5.62 32.77
N ALA A 546 35.48 4.51 32.46
CA ALA A 546 34.75 3.68 33.43
C ALA A 546 35.67 3.02 34.49
N GLU A 547 37.00 3.01 34.30
CA GLU A 547 37.94 2.31 35.19
C GLU A 547 38.60 3.20 36.26
N SER A 548 38.66 4.53 36.11
CA SER A 548 39.43 5.42 37.02
C SER A 548 38.59 6.12 38.11
N ASN A 549 37.27 6.28 37.92
CA ASN A 549 36.35 6.93 38.87
C ASN A 549 35.03 6.12 38.99
N GLN A 550 35.11 4.90 39.54
CA GLN A 550 34.02 3.91 39.53
C GLN A 550 32.70 4.40 40.16
N GLN A 551 32.75 5.25 41.20
CA GLN A 551 31.55 5.65 41.95
C GLN A 551 30.74 6.75 41.25
N THR A 552 31.39 7.80 40.74
CA THR A 552 30.75 8.90 39.99
C THR A 552 30.21 8.41 38.63
N CYS A 553 30.97 7.54 37.95
CA CYS A 553 30.56 6.93 36.69
C CYS A 553 29.29 6.08 36.85
N SER A 554 29.18 5.32 37.95
CA SER A 554 27.99 4.51 38.28
C SER A 554 26.73 5.35 38.51
N VAL A 555 26.83 6.49 39.22
CA VAL A 555 25.69 7.38 39.49
C VAL A 555 25.19 8.04 38.21
N LYS A 556 26.10 8.61 37.39
CA LYS A 556 25.74 9.18 36.09
C LYS A 556 25.02 8.15 35.22
N MET A 557 25.58 6.94 35.14
CA MET A 557 25.02 5.91 34.27
C MET A 557 23.61 5.48 34.71
N ASN A 558 23.36 5.39 36.02
CA ASN A 558 22.04 5.12 36.57
C ASN A 558 21.01 6.19 36.16
N ILE A 559 21.38 7.47 36.23
CA ILE A 559 20.54 8.60 35.78
C ILE A 559 20.24 8.47 34.29
N LEU A 560 21.27 8.21 33.47
CA LEU A 560 21.11 8.07 32.02
C LEU A 560 20.21 6.87 31.65
N TYR A 561 20.34 5.73 32.34
CA TYR A 561 19.49 4.56 32.13
C TYR A 561 18.03 4.83 32.49
N LYS A 562 17.76 5.46 33.64
CA LYS A 562 16.39 5.87 34.00
C LYS A 562 15.80 6.83 32.96
N ALA A 563 16.60 7.77 32.48
CA ALA A 563 16.21 8.68 31.41
C ALA A 563 15.94 7.94 30.07
N VAL A 564 16.59 6.81 29.78
CA VAL A 564 16.23 5.97 28.61
C VAL A 564 14.80 5.48 28.71
N THR A 565 14.38 4.98 29.88
CA THR A 565 13.00 4.50 30.08
C THR A 565 11.99 5.64 29.97
N GLN A 566 12.29 6.81 30.53
CA GLN A 566 11.45 8.00 30.41
C GLN A 566 11.29 8.47 28.95
N MET A 567 12.40 8.55 28.20
CA MET A 567 12.42 9.02 26.80
C MET A 567 11.72 8.08 25.83
N THR A 568 11.82 6.77 26.08
CA THR A 568 11.24 5.74 25.20
C THR A 568 9.87 5.27 25.66
N GLY A 569 9.45 5.56 26.89
CA GLY A 569 8.20 5.07 27.48
C GLY A 569 8.21 3.56 27.74
N THR A 570 9.39 2.93 27.80
CA THR A 570 9.58 1.47 27.88
C THR A 570 9.48 0.93 29.32
N TYR A 571 8.41 1.29 30.02
CA TYR A 571 8.18 0.88 31.41
C TYR A 571 7.95 -0.64 31.55
N PRO A 572 8.35 -1.27 32.67
CA PRO A 572 9.02 -0.67 33.84
C PRO A 572 10.52 -0.33 33.61
N GLY A 573 11.13 -0.90 32.57
CA GLY A 573 12.49 -0.59 32.12
C GLY A 573 13.53 -0.50 33.25
N PHE A 574 14.26 0.61 33.30
CA PHE A 574 15.28 0.93 34.30
C PHE A 574 14.73 1.59 35.59
N MET A 575 13.40 1.77 35.68
CA MET A 575 12.76 2.44 36.82
C MET A 575 12.40 1.46 37.93
N GLU A 576 11.82 0.31 37.56
CA GLU A 576 11.23 -0.64 38.51
C GLU A 576 11.55 -2.10 38.14
N LYS A 577 11.23 -3.04 39.03
CA LYS A 577 11.36 -4.48 38.74
C LYS A 577 10.42 -4.89 37.62
N SER A 578 10.89 -5.77 36.74
CA SER A 578 10.01 -6.41 35.77
C SER A 578 9.00 -7.33 36.47
N LYS A 579 7.93 -7.73 35.76
CA LYS A 579 6.96 -8.73 36.25
C LYS A 579 7.61 -10.06 36.66
N ASN A 580 8.81 -10.35 36.16
CA ASN A 580 9.58 -11.55 36.45
C ASN A 580 10.58 -11.35 37.62
N GLY A 581 10.51 -10.22 38.32
CA GLY A 581 11.31 -9.92 39.51
C GLY A 581 12.73 -9.44 39.27
N THR A 582 13.17 -9.33 38.01
CA THR A 582 14.54 -8.89 37.63
C THR A 582 14.62 -7.38 37.44
N TYR A 583 15.75 -6.76 37.83
CA TYR A 583 16.03 -5.36 37.51
C TYR A 583 16.76 -5.25 36.17
N ALA A 584 16.35 -4.32 35.32
CA ALA A 584 17.10 -4.01 34.09
C ALA A 584 18.53 -3.51 34.40
N MET A 585 18.74 -2.92 35.57
CA MET A 585 20.05 -2.48 36.05
C MET A 585 21.05 -3.62 36.24
N ASP A 586 20.58 -4.86 36.44
CA ASP A 586 21.45 -6.03 36.62
C ASP A 586 22.15 -6.42 35.30
N ASN A 587 21.53 -6.12 34.15
CA ASN A 587 22.12 -6.30 32.84
C ASN A 587 21.68 -5.16 31.89
N PRO A 588 22.32 -3.98 32.00
CA PRO A 588 21.91 -2.81 31.24
C PRO A 588 22.07 -2.98 29.74
N LEU A 589 23.07 -3.75 29.29
CA LEU A 589 23.28 -4.01 27.86
C LEU A 589 22.11 -4.79 27.25
N LYS A 590 21.60 -5.81 27.95
CA LYS A 590 20.44 -6.60 27.50
C LYS A 590 19.20 -5.73 27.37
N GLU A 591 18.94 -4.86 28.35
CA GLU A 591 17.79 -3.94 28.28
C GLU A 591 17.98 -2.90 27.16
N MET A 592 19.18 -2.33 27.00
CA MET A 592 19.46 -1.41 25.90
C MET A 592 19.26 -2.06 24.53
N MET A 593 19.66 -3.33 24.37
CA MET A 593 19.38 -4.08 23.14
C MET A 593 17.88 -4.24 22.90
N ALA A 594 17.10 -4.56 23.94
CA ALA A 594 15.64 -4.66 23.82
C ALA A 594 15.00 -3.31 23.44
N VAL A 595 15.43 -2.21 24.06
CA VAL A 595 14.96 -0.86 23.75
C VAL A 595 15.32 -0.44 22.31
N VAL A 596 16.43 -0.94 21.77
CA VAL A 596 16.82 -0.65 20.38
C VAL A 596 16.08 -1.55 19.38
N LEU A 597 15.99 -2.86 19.62
CA LEU A 597 15.65 -3.87 18.59
C LEU A 597 14.29 -4.55 18.75
N ASP A 598 13.69 -4.57 19.94
CA ASP A 598 12.45 -5.33 20.17
C ASP A 598 11.22 -4.59 19.61
N ARG A 599 10.66 -5.08 18.50
CA ARG A 599 9.48 -4.51 17.85
C ARG A 599 8.19 -4.61 18.69
N ASN A 600 8.13 -5.58 19.60
CA ASN A 600 6.95 -5.86 20.43
C ASN A 600 6.96 -5.01 21.71
N LYS A 601 8.12 -4.47 22.09
CA LYS A 601 8.24 -3.55 23.22
C LYS A 601 7.75 -2.17 22.81
N ILE A 602 6.55 -1.81 23.28
CA ILE A 602 5.94 -0.50 23.02
C ILE A 602 6.92 0.61 23.41
N GLY A 603 7.13 1.57 22.51
CA GLY A 603 8.02 2.71 22.74
C GLY A 603 9.50 2.47 22.43
N SER A 604 9.91 1.22 22.15
CA SER A 604 11.24 0.92 21.65
C SER A 604 11.53 1.65 20.33
N LEU A 605 12.81 1.75 19.97
CA LEU A 605 13.23 2.35 18.70
C LEU A 605 12.72 1.53 17.51
N ALA A 606 12.83 0.19 17.60
CA ALA A 606 12.28 -0.73 16.60
C ALA A 606 10.77 -0.58 16.42
N ASN A 607 10.02 -0.45 17.52
CA ASN A 607 8.58 -0.24 17.49
C ASN A 607 8.23 1.11 16.82
N SER A 608 8.95 2.18 17.18
CA SER A 608 8.76 3.51 16.55
C SER A 608 9.06 3.49 15.06
N MET A 609 10.09 2.75 14.63
CA MET A 609 10.42 2.57 13.22
C MET A 609 9.36 1.76 12.46
N MET A 610 8.79 0.73 13.10
CA MET A 610 7.69 -0.04 12.53
C MET A 610 6.45 0.84 12.35
N MET A 611 6.11 1.68 13.33
CA MET A 611 4.99 2.62 13.22
C MET A 611 5.23 3.69 12.15
N PHE A 612 6.44 4.23 12.07
CA PHE A 612 6.84 5.11 10.97
C PHE A 612 6.65 4.43 9.60
N SER A 613 7.11 3.18 9.47
CA SER A 613 6.94 2.40 8.25
C SER A 613 5.46 2.26 7.89
N ASN A 614 4.60 1.89 8.85
CA ASN A 614 3.17 1.70 8.59
C ASN A 614 2.48 2.99 8.11
N SER A 615 2.75 4.13 8.76
CA SER A 615 2.24 5.42 8.31
C SER A 615 2.80 5.79 6.94
N TYR A 616 4.09 5.57 6.70
CA TYR A 616 4.74 5.85 5.42
C TYR A 616 4.12 5.05 4.27
N TYR A 617 3.95 3.74 4.42
CA TYR A 617 3.31 2.90 3.40
C TYR A 617 1.85 3.30 3.12
N SER A 618 1.14 3.82 4.12
CA SER A 618 -0.28 4.18 3.99
C SER A 618 -0.52 5.42 3.12
N ILE A 619 0.48 6.28 2.94
CA ILE A 619 0.39 7.49 2.08
C ILE A 619 1.38 7.45 0.90
N ARG A 620 1.59 6.23 0.36
CA ARG A 620 2.53 5.96 -0.74
C ARG A 620 2.39 6.90 -1.94
N ASN A 621 1.16 7.28 -2.28
CA ASN A 621 0.84 8.12 -3.44
C ASN A 621 1.40 9.56 -3.34
N LEU A 622 1.83 10.00 -2.15
CA LEU A 622 2.41 11.33 -1.91
C LEU A 622 3.94 11.36 -1.98
N TRP A 623 4.61 10.22 -1.89
CA TRP A 623 6.07 10.18 -1.81
C TRP A 623 6.71 10.19 -3.18
N SER A 624 7.78 10.99 -3.34
CA SER A 624 8.63 10.93 -4.52
C SER A 624 9.47 9.66 -4.56
N SER A 625 10.02 9.32 -5.73
CA SER A 625 10.95 8.19 -5.88
C SER A 625 12.19 8.35 -5.00
N ASP A 626 12.71 9.57 -4.83
CA ASP A 626 13.88 9.83 -3.98
C ASP A 626 13.59 9.58 -2.49
N MET A 627 12.39 9.95 -2.02
CA MET A 627 11.95 9.61 -0.66
C MET A 627 11.87 8.11 -0.46
N TRP A 628 11.32 7.40 -1.45
CA TRP A 628 11.20 5.96 -1.41
C TRP A 628 12.57 5.30 -1.28
N ARG A 629 13.55 5.74 -2.08
CA ARG A 629 14.93 5.25 -2.00
C ARG A 629 15.53 5.47 -0.62
N VAL A 630 15.38 6.65 -0.02
CA VAL A 630 15.91 6.91 1.33
C VAL A 630 15.23 6.03 2.38
N PHE A 631 13.92 5.85 2.26
CA PHE A 631 13.15 4.99 3.15
C PHE A 631 13.57 3.51 3.05
N GLU A 632 13.69 2.96 1.84
CA GLU A 632 14.17 1.57 1.65
C GLU A 632 15.60 1.38 2.15
N ASN A 633 16.46 2.40 2.00
CA ASN A 633 17.77 2.38 2.62
C ASN A 633 17.67 2.32 4.16
N ILE A 634 16.76 3.06 4.80
CA ILE A 634 16.52 2.95 6.26
C ILE A 634 16.08 1.52 6.62
N GLN A 635 15.15 0.93 5.85
CA GLN A 635 14.67 -0.43 6.08
C GLN A 635 15.79 -1.48 5.93
N LYS A 636 16.57 -1.41 4.85
CA LYS A 636 17.73 -2.29 4.60
C LYS A 636 18.76 -2.22 5.72
N LEU A 637 19.08 -1.00 6.18
CA LEU A 637 20.00 -0.78 7.30
C LEU A 637 19.51 -1.51 8.56
N TRP A 638 18.22 -1.41 8.84
CA TRP A 638 17.62 -2.01 10.03
C TRP A 638 17.55 -3.54 9.96
N ARG A 639 17.09 -4.10 8.83
CA ARG A 639 17.08 -5.55 8.59
C ARG A 639 18.46 -6.18 8.72
N ASN A 640 19.50 -5.49 8.26
CA ASN A 640 20.88 -5.95 8.41
C ASN A 640 21.32 -6.01 9.88
N LEU A 641 20.82 -5.13 10.74
CA LEU A 641 21.11 -5.16 12.17
C LEU A 641 20.36 -6.30 12.87
N GLU A 642 19.11 -6.57 12.47
CA GLU A 642 18.28 -7.65 13.04
C GLU A 642 18.80 -9.05 12.68
N ASN A 643 19.34 -9.23 11.48
CA ASN A 643 19.85 -10.52 11.00
C ASN A 643 21.26 -10.85 11.53
N GLU A 644 21.89 -9.95 12.28
CA GLU A 644 23.24 -10.13 12.79
C GLU A 644 23.26 -11.09 13.99
N LYS A 645 24.13 -12.11 13.95
CA LYS A 645 24.21 -13.13 15.01
C LYS A 645 24.82 -12.62 16.32
N GLN A 646 25.71 -11.62 16.24
CA GLN A 646 26.39 -11.04 17.40
C GLN A 646 26.37 -9.51 17.31
N ILE A 647 25.54 -8.88 18.14
CA ILE A 647 25.37 -7.43 18.14
C ILE A 647 26.28 -6.82 19.21
N THR A 648 27.27 -6.04 18.77
CA THR A 648 28.17 -5.28 19.66
C THR A 648 27.69 -3.84 19.85
N VAL A 649 28.10 -3.21 20.96
CA VAL A 649 27.79 -1.79 21.24
C VAL A 649 28.28 -0.88 20.11
N ASN A 650 29.50 -1.08 19.62
CA ASN A 650 30.06 -0.33 18.49
C ASN A 650 29.23 -0.46 17.21
N LYS A 651 28.69 -1.66 16.93
CA LYS A 651 27.81 -1.89 15.77
C LYS A 651 26.48 -1.16 15.93
N MET A 652 25.88 -1.16 17.13
CA MET A 652 24.68 -0.37 17.42
C MET A 652 24.94 1.12 17.21
N ILE A 653 26.04 1.67 17.76
CA ILE A 653 26.43 3.07 17.58
C ILE A 653 26.60 3.42 16.09
N LYS A 654 27.31 2.57 15.33
CA LYS A 654 27.50 2.76 13.88
C LYS A 654 26.17 2.78 13.12
N THR A 655 25.26 1.88 13.46
CA THR A 655 23.94 1.80 12.82
C THR A 655 23.07 3.00 13.18
N LEU A 656 23.07 3.43 14.44
CA LEU A 656 22.35 4.64 14.88
C LEU A 656 22.89 5.90 14.19
N ASN A 657 24.21 6.02 13.98
CA ASN A 657 24.77 7.13 13.20
C ASN A 657 24.22 7.15 11.77
N GLN A 658 24.23 6.01 11.08
CA GLN A 658 23.71 5.90 9.72
C GLN A 658 22.20 6.17 9.66
N LEU A 659 21.45 5.70 10.66
CA LEU A 659 20.02 5.95 10.79
C LEU A 659 19.73 7.45 10.95
N ILE A 660 20.44 8.12 11.85
CA ILE A 660 20.29 9.57 12.08
C ILE A 660 20.54 10.35 10.79
N THR A 661 21.62 10.05 10.06
CA THR A 661 21.92 10.73 8.78
C THR A 661 20.80 10.53 7.76
N ARG A 662 20.28 9.31 7.62
CA ARG A 662 19.20 8.99 6.66
C ARG A 662 17.87 9.62 7.05
N LEU A 663 17.53 9.68 8.35
CA LEU A 663 16.35 10.38 8.84
C LEU A 663 16.42 11.88 8.59
N ILE A 664 17.59 12.50 8.76
CA ILE A 664 17.78 13.93 8.46
C ILE A 664 17.64 14.17 6.94
N ALA A 665 18.23 13.32 6.11
CA ALA A 665 18.07 13.40 4.65
C ALA A 665 16.59 13.25 4.24
N PHE A 666 15.88 12.30 4.85
CA PHE A 666 14.45 12.11 4.64
C PHE A 666 13.63 13.35 5.01
N MET A 667 13.92 13.95 6.17
CA MET A 667 13.26 15.19 6.59
C MET A 667 13.49 16.35 5.61
N GLY A 668 14.70 16.48 5.06
CA GLY A 668 15.01 17.50 4.04
C GLY A 668 14.26 17.27 2.74
N LEU A 669 14.18 16.02 2.26
CA LEU A 669 13.44 15.68 1.04
C LEU A 669 11.95 15.98 1.17
N ILE A 670 11.36 15.77 2.36
CA ILE A 670 9.95 16.11 2.63
C ILE A 670 9.66 17.59 2.41
N GLU A 671 10.55 18.46 2.88
CA GLU A 671 10.40 19.90 2.73
C GLU A 671 10.53 20.34 1.26
N GLU A 672 11.27 19.59 0.44
CA GLU A 672 11.48 19.89 -0.98
C GLU A 672 10.38 19.33 -1.90
N SER A 673 9.83 18.14 -1.60
CA SER A 673 9.02 17.40 -2.59
C SER A 673 7.50 17.45 -2.38
N ILE A 674 7.01 17.85 -1.20
CA ILE A 674 5.57 17.83 -0.89
C ILE A 674 5.04 19.26 -0.83
N MET A 675 3.92 19.52 -1.49
CA MET A 675 3.28 20.84 -1.40
C MET A 675 2.57 21.02 -0.06
N VAL A 676 2.49 22.28 0.40
CA VAL A 676 1.66 22.66 1.56
C VAL A 676 0.23 22.15 1.41
N ASP A 677 -0.35 22.30 0.22
CA ASP A 677 -1.72 21.89 -0.10
C ASP A 677 -1.94 20.38 -0.04
N GLN A 678 -0.88 19.58 -0.17
CA GLN A 678 -0.94 18.12 -0.02
C GLN A 678 -0.80 17.66 1.44
N GLY A 679 -0.77 18.59 2.39
CA GLY A 679 -0.72 18.28 3.82
C GLY A 679 0.65 18.33 4.47
N LEU A 680 1.68 18.90 3.82
CA LEU A 680 3.02 19.05 4.41
C LEU A 680 3.00 19.69 5.81
N LEU A 681 2.07 20.61 6.06
CA LEU A 681 1.87 21.23 7.37
C LEU A 681 1.58 20.21 8.47
N LEU A 682 0.76 19.18 8.20
CA LEU A 682 0.37 18.18 9.20
C LEU A 682 1.59 17.38 9.67
N TYR A 683 2.48 17.04 8.73
CA TYR A 683 3.76 16.41 9.03
C TYR A 683 4.62 17.29 9.95
N PHE A 684 4.76 18.58 9.64
CA PHE A 684 5.57 19.50 10.45
C PHE A 684 4.98 19.75 11.84
N ILE A 685 3.66 19.86 11.96
CA ILE A 685 2.95 20.00 13.23
C ILE A 685 3.22 18.77 14.10
N GLY A 686 3.05 17.57 13.55
CA GLY A 686 3.34 16.32 14.27
C GLY A 686 4.81 16.23 14.69
N LEU A 687 5.72 16.51 13.77
CA LEU A 687 7.17 16.51 14.04
C LEU A 687 7.57 17.46 15.16
N GLN A 688 7.08 18.71 15.12
CA GLN A 688 7.42 19.74 16.12
C GLN A 688 6.79 19.45 17.48
N LEU A 689 5.53 18.98 17.51
CA LEU A 689 4.90 18.54 18.76
C LEU A 689 5.71 17.44 19.43
N GLU A 690 6.07 16.40 18.68
CA GLU A 690 6.81 15.26 19.24
C GLU A 690 8.20 15.68 19.73
N GLN A 691 8.94 16.47 18.95
CA GLN A 691 10.26 16.96 19.36
C GLN A 691 10.18 17.86 20.59
N SER A 692 9.15 18.71 20.69
CA SER A 692 8.91 19.59 21.84
C SER A 692 8.63 18.76 23.10
N MET A 693 7.72 17.80 23.01
CA MET A 693 7.39 16.89 24.12
C MET A 693 8.61 16.10 24.57
N LEU A 694 9.40 15.52 23.65
CA LEU A 694 10.61 14.78 24.03
C LEU A 694 11.72 15.67 24.56
N THR A 695 11.78 16.95 24.16
CA THR A 695 12.71 17.93 24.74
C THR A 695 12.33 18.22 26.18
N ILE A 696 11.03 18.38 26.46
CA ILE A 696 10.49 18.53 27.82
C ILE A 696 10.82 17.28 28.65
N THR A 697 10.50 16.07 28.18
CA THR A 697 10.80 14.81 28.89
C THR A 697 12.30 14.67 29.20
N LYS A 698 13.16 15.02 28.23
CA LYS A 698 14.61 14.98 28.39
C LYS A 698 15.09 15.96 29.46
N CYS A 699 14.57 17.19 29.45
CA CYS A 699 14.89 18.21 30.45
C CYS A 699 14.37 17.80 31.84
N ARG A 700 13.14 17.28 31.96
CA ARG A 700 12.61 16.75 33.23
C ARG A 700 13.49 15.65 33.79
N SER A 701 13.89 14.69 32.94
CA SER A 701 14.69 13.53 33.34
C SER A 701 16.13 13.86 33.78
N LEU A 702 16.72 14.94 33.25
CA LEU A 702 18.15 15.24 33.44
C LEU A 702 18.44 16.55 34.18
N LEU A 703 17.48 17.48 34.27
CA LEU A 703 17.68 18.81 34.88
C LEU A 703 16.90 19.02 36.18
N VAL A 704 15.79 18.33 36.42
CA VAL A 704 14.94 18.61 37.59
C VAL A 704 15.64 18.25 38.90
N ILE A 705 16.31 17.10 38.94
CA ILE A 705 17.03 16.65 40.13
C ILE A 705 18.46 17.20 40.10
N LYS A 706 18.80 18.07 41.05
CA LYS A 706 20.14 18.61 41.29
C LYS A 706 21.11 17.48 41.64
N GLN A 707 22.29 17.49 41.01
CA GLN A 707 23.33 16.49 41.24
C GLN A 707 24.57 17.14 41.87
N SER A 708 25.48 16.31 42.40
CA SER A 708 26.76 16.78 42.93
C SER A 708 27.69 17.27 41.81
N GLY A 709 28.52 18.29 42.09
CA GLY A 709 29.21 19.12 41.09
C GLY A 709 29.70 18.44 39.81
N GLN A 710 30.57 17.42 39.92
CA GLN A 710 31.10 16.73 38.73
C GLN A 710 30.03 15.90 38.00
N THR A 711 29.15 15.21 38.72
CA THR A 711 28.04 14.44 38.14
C THR A 711 27.08 15.35 37.38
N GLU A 712 26.78 16.54 37.94
CA GLU A 712 25.91 17.52 37.28
C GLU A 712 26.52 17.99 35.96
N TYR A 713 27.81 18.33 35.95
CA TYR A 713 28.51 18.71 34.72
C TYR A 713 28.45 17.62 33.65
N GLU A 714 28.73 16.36 33.99
CA GLU A 714 28.73 15.26 33.03
C GLU A 714 27.31 14.93 32.50
N VAL A 715 26.29 15.09 33.34
CA VAL A 715 24.88 14.96 32.93
C VAL A 715 24.49 16.10 31.99
N LEU A 716 24.88 17.34 32.28
CA LEU A 716 24.63 18.48 31.40
C LEU A 716 25.35 18.35 30.06
N GLU A 717 26.60 17.87 30.05
CA GLU A 717 27.34 17.59 28.82
C GLU A 717 26.66 16.48 28.01
N SER A 718 26.19 15.41 28.66
CA SER A 718 25.43 14.32 28.04
C SER A 718 24.10 14.81 27.44
N LEU A 719 23.39 15.69 28.15
CA LEU A 719 22.17 16.35 27.67
C LEU A 719 22.46 17.17 26.42
N LEU A 720 23.42 18.10 26.47
CA LEU A 720 23.80 18.97 25.35
C LEU A 720 24.32 18.17 24.15
N SER A 721 25.06 17.08 24.39
CA SER A 721 25.56 16.18 23.36
C SER A 721 24.41 15.42 22.67
N SER A 722 23.46 14.88 23.44
CA SER A 722 22.28 14.20 22.90
C SER A 722 21.32 15.13 22.14
N HIS A 723 21.34 16.44 22.44
CA HIS A 723 20.53 17.46 21.78
C HIS A 723 21.20 18.11 20.57
N GLU A 724 22.47 17.77 20.29
CA GLU A 724 23.32 18.42 19.27
C GLU A 724 23.50 19.94 19.52
N SER A 725 23.65 20.31 20.80
CA SER A 725 23.77 21.70 21.26
C SER A 725 25.09 22.02 21.93
N LEU A 726 25.95 21.02 22.20
CA LEU A 726 27.20 21.22 22.95
C LEU A 726 28.14 22.23 22.29
N ASN A 727 28.29 22.18 20.97
CA ASN A 727 29.13 23.13 20.24
C ASN A 727 28.56 24.55 20.28
N ILE A 728 27.24 24.69 20.17
CA ILE A 728 26.54 25.98 20.24
C ILE A 728 26.66 26.56 21.64
N TYR A 729 26.50 25.74 22.68
CA TYR A 729 26.71 26.15 24.06
C TYR A 729 28.12 26.69 24.27
N ARG A 730 29.15 25.93 23.84
CA ARG A 730 30.56 26.33 23.97
C ARG A 730 30.85 27.63 23.21
N TYR A 731 30.25 27.83 22.04
CA TYR A 731 30.36 29.06 21.28
C TYR A 731 29.70 30.26 21.99
N SER A 732 28.48 30.09 22.48
CA SER A 732 27.68 31.19 23.05
C SER A 732 28.14 31.61 24.44
N TYR A 733 28.44 30.66 25.33
CA TYR A 733 28.68 30.95 26.75
C TYR A 733 30.16 30.89 27.17
N ARG A 734 31.06 30.37 26.31
CA ARG A 734 32.54 30.37 26.45
C ARG A 734 33.08 29.96 27.84
N SER A 735 32.34 29.17 28.62
CA SER A 735 32.61 28.89 30.03
C SER A 735 32.19 27.47 30.45
N TYR A 736 32.43 27.13 31.71
CA TYR A 736 31.98 25.90 32.37
C TYR A 736 30.47 25.67 32.17
N ILE A 737 30.06 24.41 32.01
CA ILE A 737 28.64 24.09 31.77
C ILE A 737 27.86 24.30 33.06
N ARG A 738 26.88 25.22 33.03
CA ARG A 738 26.02 25.58 34.17
C ARG A 738 24.56 25.38 33.78
N VAL A 739 23.71 25.07 34.76
CA VAL A 739 22.31 24.74 34.54
C VAL A 739 21.52 25.91 33.95
N GLU A 740 21.70 27.13 34.45
CA GLU A 740 20.96 28.32 34.03
C GLU A 740 21.19 28.67 32.53
N PRO A 741 22.44 28.73 32.03
CA PRO A 741 22.72 28.83 30.59
C PRO A 741 22.18 27.66 29.75
N VAL A 742 22.17 26.43 30.28
CA VAL A 742 21.61 25.26 29.57
C VAL A 742 20.09 25.41 29.42
N ILE A 743 19.39 25.84 30.47
CA ILE A 743 17.95 26.16 30.43
C ILE A 743 17.68 27.28 29.42
N SER A 744 18.47 28.35 29.46
CA SER A 744 18.36 29.47 28.54
C SER A 744 18.47 29.02 27.08
N LEU A 745 19.49 28.22 26.74
CA LEU A 745 19.72 27.73 25.38
C LEU A 745 18.66 26.72 24.91
N LEU A 746 18.34 25.72 25.75
CA LEU A 746 17.49 24.60 25.34
C LEU A 746 16.00 24.92 25.41
N LEU A 747 15.58 25.81 26.31
CA LEU A 747 14.16 26.11 26.52
C LEU A 747 13.77 27.49 25.98
N MET A 748 14.60 28.52 26.16
CA MET A 748 14.14 29.93 26.02
C MET A 748 14.61 30.66 24.77
N ASP A 749 15.68 30.20 24.11
CA ASP A 749 16.28 30.87 22.95
C ASP A 749 15.28 30.95 21.77
N LEU A 750 15.10 32.12 21.14
CA LEU A 750 14.17 32.31 20.01
C LEU A 750 14.82 32.17 18.63
N LYS A 751 16.14 32.03 18.59
CA LYS A 751 16.95 31.96 17.37
C LYS A 751 17.51 30.56 17.13
N TYR A 752 17.61 29.74 18.16
CA TYR A 752 18.10 28.38 18.05
C TYR A 752 17.00 27.41 17.62
N PRO A 753 17.08 26.76 16.43
CA PRO A 753 15.97 25.94 15.90
C PRO A 753 15.54 24.73 16.74
N ARG A 754 16.38 24.31 17.70
CA ARG A 754 16.13 23.16 18.58
C ARG A 754 15.75 23.57 20.00
N SER A 755 15.69 24.87 20.29
CA SER A 755 15.13 25.30 21.56
C SER A 755 13.62 25.07 21.58
N LEU A 756 13.06 24.85 22.76
CA LEU A 756 11.63 24.66 22.92
C LEU A 756 10.85 25.92 22.48
N ALA A 757 11.33 27.11 22.81
CA ALA A 757 10.68 28.36 22.41
C ALA A 757 10.62 28.53 20.88
N PHE A 758 11.69 28.21 20.15
CA PHE A 758 11.67 28.26 18.69
C PHE A 758 10.67 27.25 18.10
N GLN A 759 10.69 26.01 18.60
CA GLN A 759 9.79 24.94 18.14
C GLN A 759 8.32 25.29 18.38
N LEU A 760 7.98 25.79 19.58
CA LEU A 760 6.61 26.24 19.88
C LEU A 760 6.19 27.44 19.04
N GLY A 761 7.11 28.38 18.76
CA GLY A 761 6.83 29.52 17.88
C GLY A 761 6.58 29.11 16.43
N ARG A 762 7.30 28.11 15.91
CA ARG A 762 7.02 27.53 14.58
C ARG A 762 5.71 26.75 14.58
N LEU A 763 5.44 25.98 15.64
CA LEU A 763 4.24 25.19 15.79
C LEU A 763 2.98 26.07 15.77
N GLN A 764 3.04 27.19 16.49
CA GLN A 764 1.97 28.18 16.50
C GLN A 764 1.65 28.71 15.08
N LYS A 765 2.68 29.01 14.28
CA LYS A 765 2.52 29.49 12.90
C LYS A 765 1.91 28.43 11.98
N ASP A 766 2.37 27.18 12.10
CA ASP A 766 1.89 26.09 11.25
C ASP A 766 0.44 25.72 11.57
N ILE A 767 0.09 25.68 12.86
CA ILE A 767 -1.26 25.38 13.34
C ILE A 767 -2.27 26.46 12.92
N ALA A 768 -1.88 27.74 12.93
CA ALA A 768 -2.77 28.85 12.52
C ALA A 768 -3.15 28.84 11.04
N ARG A 769 -2.50 27.99 10.24
CA ARG A 769 -2.77 27.81 8.80
C ARG A 769 -3.67 26.61 8.51
N LEU A 770 -4.05 25.84 9.53
CA LEU A 770 -4.96 24.72 9.35
C LEU A 770 -6.36 25.21 8.95
N PRO A 771 -7.09 24.48 8.09
CA PRO A 771 -8.36 24.94 7.57
C PRO A 771 -9.47 24.84 8.62
N HIS A 772 -10.24 25.92 8.80
CA HIS A 772 -11.34 25.95 9.76
C HIS A 772 -12.69 25.68 9.08
N SER A 773 -13.50 24.80 9.68
CA SER A 773 -14.87 24.51 9.18
C SER A 773 -15.86 25.66 9.39
N GLN A 774 -15.57 26.60 10.29
CA GLN A 774 -16.37 27.79 10.57
C GLN A 774 -15.47 29.04 10.57
N LYS A 775 -15.95 30.12 9.95
CA LYS A 775 -15.34 31.45 10.13
C LYS A 775 -15.72 31.95 11.51
N SER A 776 -14.77 31.91 12.44
CA SER A 776 -14.88 32.46 13.79
C SER A 776 -13.63 33.29 14.04
N ASP A 777 -13.79 34.46 14.64
CA ASP A 777 -12.66 35.31 15.03
C ASP A 777 -11.95 34.78 16.29
N ALA A 778 -12.50 33.74 16.93
CA ALA A 778 -11.93 33.11 18.12
C ALA A 778 -11.00 31.94 17.80
N LEU A 779 -9.87 31.86 18.52
CA LEU A 779 -8.94 30.73 18.48
C LEU A 779 -9.61 29.40 18.85
N MET A 780 -9.28 28.36 18.10
CA MET A 780 -9.63 26.98 18.40
C MET A 780 -8.90 26.50 19.66
N ASP A 781 -9.41 25.45 20.31
CA ASP A 781 -8.85 24.95 21.57
C ASP A 781 -7.37 24.55 21.43
N TYR A 782 -6.99 23.81 20.38
CA TYR A 782 -5.58 23.47 20.13
C TYR A 782 -4.68 24.71 19.95
N GLU A 783 -5.17 25.80 19.34
CA GLU A 783 -4.43 27.05 19.18
C GLU A 783 -4.21 27.74 20.51
N LYS A 784 -5.26 27.79 21.35
CA LYS A 784 -5.20 28.34 22.70
C LYS A 784 -4.17 27.61 23.55
N LYS A 785 -4.16 26.27 23.51
CA LYS A 785 -3.22 25.45 24.28
C LYS A 785 -1.76 25.67 23.88
N VAL A 786 -1.48 25.73 22.58
CA VAL A 786 -0.12 26.01 22.07
C VAL A 786 0.30 27.44 22.39
N PHE A 787 -0.61 28.41 22.25
CA PHE A 787 -0.36 29.80 22.63
C PHE A 787 -0.09 29.96 24.13
N GLU A 788 -0.86 29.29 24.98
CA GLU A 788 -0.65 29.28 26.44
C GLU A 788 0.71 28.67 26.78
N ALA A 789 1.08 27.55 26.16
CA ALA A 789 2.37 26.90 26.37
C ALA A 789 3.53 27.81 25.97
N PHE A 790 3.44 28.44 24.79
CA PHE A 790 4.44 29.41 24.34
C PHE A 790 4.52 30.60 25.31
N SER A 791 3.39 31.16 25.72
CA SER A 791 3.34 32.32 26.63
C SER A 791 3.94 32.00 28.00
N LYS A 792 3.58 30.86 28.61
CA LYS A 792 4.16 30.39 29.89
C LYS A 792 5.67 30.27 29.81
N LEU A 793 6.18 29.67 28.74
CA LEU A 793 7.62 29.53 28.52
C LEU A 793 8.32 30.89 28.35
N ARG A 794 7.66 31.86 27.69
CA ARG A 794 8.21 33.20 27.47
C ARG A 794 8.20 34.09 28.71
N LEU A 795 7.29 33.86 29.64
CA LEU A 795 7.17 34.59 30.90
C LEU A 795 8.10 34.03 31.99
N ALA A 796 8.64 32.83 31.80
CA ALA A 796 9.57 32.21 32.74
C ALA A 796 10.97 32.87 32.70
N SER A 797 11.67 32.85 33.84
CA SER A 797 13.06 33.33 33.97
C SER A 797 14.02 32.15 34.11
N SER A 798 15.10 32.09 33.33
CA SER A 798 16.11 31.02 33.40
C SER A 798 16.72 30.91 34.78
N GLU A 799 16.91 32.04 35.45
CA GLU A 799 17.43 32.14 36.81
C GLU A 799 16.48 31.48 37.81
N ALA A 800 15.19 31.84 37.78
CA ALA A 800 14.18 31.29 38.68
C ALA A 800 13.95 29.79 38.48
N LEU A 801 14.13 29.28 37.26
CA LEU A 801 14.03 27.85 36.96
C LEU A 801 15.28 27.05 37.38
N ALA A 802 16.44 27.70 37.46
CA ALA A 802 17.68 27.03 37.86
C ALA A 802 17.82 26.87 39.39
N GLN A 803 17.08 27.68 40.16
CA GLN A 803 17.08 27.69 41.62
C GLN A 803 16.40 26.46 42.23
N THR A 804 16.87 26.06 43.41
CA THR A 804 16.22 25.10 44.32
C THR A 804 15.62 25.87 45.50
N GLN A 805 14.55 25.35 46.13
CA GLN A 805 13.86 26.03 47.25
C GLN A 805 14.85 26.47 48.36
N ASP A 806 15.79 25.58 48.72
CA ASP A 806 16.87 25.82 49.68
C ASP A 806 18.22 25.31 49.12
N ASP A 807 19.35 25.70 49.73
CA ASP A 807 20.69 25.20 49.38
C ASP A 807 20.82 23.66 49.54
N GLN A 808 20.02 23.08 50.43
CA GLN A 808 19.90 21.62 50.67
C GLN A 808 18.84 20.93 49.81
N GLY A 809 18.02 21.69 49.07
CA GLY A 809 17.00 21.15 48.18
C GLY A 809 17.62 20.46 46.97
N ASN A 810 17.14 19.25 46.65
CA ASN A 810 17.62 18.46 45.50
C ASN A 810 16.75 18.59 44.25
N ILE A 811 15.65 19.36 44.30
CA ILE A 811 14.65 19.45 43.23
C ILE A 811 14.47 20.89 42.79
N ARG A 812 14.49 21.11 41.47
CA ARG A 812 14.14 22.39 40.83
C ARG A 812 12.64 22.44 40.56
N GLU A 813 11.86 22.77 41.59
CA GLU A 813 10.39 22.71 41.54
C GLU A 813 9.77 23.62 40.48
N HIS A 814 10.26 24.85 40.34
CA HIS A 814 9.77 25.78 39.31
C HIS A 814 9.99 25.24 37.89
N LEU A 815 11.13 24.57 37.66
CA LEU A 815 11.41 23.92 36.39
C LEU A 815 10.49 22.74 36.14
N ASP A 816 10.29 21.88 37.14
CA ASP A 816 9.42 20.71 36.98
C ASP A 816 7.96 21.13 36.75
N ALA A 817 7.44 22.07 37.53
CA ALA A 817 6.07 22.58 37.39
C ALA A 817 5.84 23.25 36.02
N LEU A 818 6.81 24.02 35.53
CA LEU A 818 6.72 24.59 34.17
C LEU A 818 6.70 23.48 33.13
N LEU A 819 7.65 22.54 33.18
CA LEU A 819 7.79 21.47 32.19
C LEU A 819 6.58 20.51 32.22
N GLU A 820 6.01 20.24 33.38
CA GLU A 820 4.75 19.50 33.55
C GLU A 820 3.60 20.22 32.86
N SER A 821 3.37 21.50 33.20
CA SER A 821 2.30 22.27 32.57
C SER A 821 2.46 22.36 31.05
N LEU A 822 3.69 22.51 30.54
CA LEU A 822 3.95 22.52 29.09
C LEU A 822 3.66 21.15 28.46
N SER A 823 4.03 20.05 29.13
CA SER A 823 3.72 18.69 28.68
C SER A 823 2.22 18.47 28.55
N ASP A 824 1.44 18.85 29.56
CA ASP A 824 -0.02 18.69 29.58
C ASP A 824 -0.71 19.54 28.51
N LEU A 825 -0.25 20.76 28.29
CA LEU A 825 -0.77 21.65 27.25
C LEU A 825 -0.52 21.09 25.85
N LEU A 826 0.69 20.57 25.59
CA LEU A 826 1.00 19.97 24.27
C LEU A 826 0.29 18.64 24.05
N PHE A 827 0.15 17.82 25.08
CA PHE A 827 -0.66 16.61 25.02
C PHE A 827 -2.12 16.93 24.71
N SER A 828 -2.70 17.90 25.43
CA SER A 828 -4.07 18.37 25.21
C SER A 828 -4.26 18.97 23.80
N ALA A 829 -3.29 19.76 23.32
CA ALA A 829 -3.31 20.31 21.97
C ALA A 829 -3.31 19.19 20.91
N SER A 830 -2.46 18.16 21.09
CA SER A 830 -2.43 16.99 20.21
C SER A 830 -3.75 16.24 20.16
N GLN A 831 -4.40 16.04 21.32
CA GLN A 831 -5.72 15.42 21.40
C GLN A 831 -6.80 16.27 20.72
N SER A 832 -6.75 17.59 20.92
CA SER A 832 -7.68 18.56 20.33
C SER A 832 -7.58 18.62 18.79
N ILE A 833 -6.35 18.61 18.24
CA ILE A 833 -6.10 18.47 16.79
C ILE A 833 -6.73 17.17 16.26
N SER A 834 -6.45 16.05 16.94
CA SER A 834 -6.92 14.73 16.52
C SER A 834 -8.44 14.63 16.51
N ASN A 835 -9.09 15.16 17.55
CA ASN A 835 -10.54 15.19 17.66
C ASN A 835 -11.20 16.10 16.62
N THR A 836 -10.54 17.19 16.24
CA THR A 836 -11.05 18.16 15.27
C THR A 836 -10.92 17.66 13.84
N TYR A 837 -9.75 17.15 13.44
CA TYR A 837 -9.42 16.88 12.03
C TYR A 837 -9.48 15.41 11.63
N PHE A 838 -9.31 14.48 12.57
CA PHE A 838 -9.23 13.04 12.27
C PHE A 838 -10.51 12.30 12.72
N ASN A 839 -10.93 12.51 13.97
CA ASN A 839 -12.10 11.83 14.53
C ASN A 839 -13.44 12.53 14.23
N HIS A 840 -13.41 13.83 13.89
CA HIS A 840 -14.60 14.68 13.70
C HIS A 840 -15.61 14.63 14.88
N THR A 841 -15.14 14.31 16.09
CA THR A 841 -15.99 14.09 17.27
C THR A 841 -16.54 15.37 17.88
N TYR A 842 -15.92 16.52 17.59
CA TYR A 842 -16.34 17.82 18.14
C TYR A 842 -17.67 18.36 17.60
N LYS A 843 -18.32 17.64 16.67
CA LYS A 843 -19.67 17.95 16.17
C LYS A 843 -20.53 16.69 16.05
N GLN A 844 -20.84 16.07 17.19
CA GLN A 844 -22.13 15.39 17.30
C GLN A 844 -23.13 16.40 17.85
N SER A 845 -23.90 17.03 16.96
CA SER A 845 -25.20 17.56 17.37
C SER A 845 -26.08 16.36 17.69
N GLN A 846 -26.37 16.15 18.96
CA GLN A 846 -27.36 15.20 19.40
C GLN A 846 -28.69 15.62 18.75
N LEU A 847 -29.26 14.78 17.88
CA LEU A 847 -30.54 15.08 17.21
C LEU A 847 -31.72 15.00 18.19
N VAL A 848 -31.52 14.42 19.37
CA VAL A 848 -32.53 14.27 20.42
C VAL A 848 -31.85 14.33 21.79
N ASP A 849 -32.27 15.26 22.65
CA ASP A 849 -32.00 15.21 24.08
C ASP A 849 -32.73 13.99 24.66
N GLN A 850 -32.06 12.85 24.76
CA GLN A 850 -32.59 11.70 25.49
C GLN A 850 -32.25 11.89 26.97
N ASN A 851 -33.19 12.49 27.70
CA ASN A 851 -33.24 12.39 29.15
C ASN A 851 -33.60 10.96 29.53
N PHE A 852 -32.61 10.13 29.83
CA PHE A 852 -32.85 8.92 30.61
C PHE A 852 -33.04 9.34 32.07
N PRO A 853 -34.21 9.11 32.70
CA PRO A 853 -34.31 9.22 34.14
C PRO A 853 -33.37 8.18 34.76
N LEU A 854 -32.55 8.64 35.71
CA LEU A 854 -31.57 7.86 36.47
C LEU A 854 -32.18 6.60 37.11
#